data_AF-A0A423VTT3-F1
#
_entry.id   AF-A0A423VTT3-F1
#
_cell.length_a   1.000
_cell.length_b   1.000
_cell.length_c   1.000
_cell.angle_alpha   90.00
_cell.angle_beta   90.00
_cell.angle_gamma   90.00
#
_symmetry.space_group_name_H-M   'P 1'
#
loop_
_entity.id
_entity.type
_entity.pdbx_description
1 polymer ?
#
loop_
_entity_poly.entity_id
_entity_poly.type
_entity_poly.pdbx_seq_one_letter_code
_entity_poly.pdbx_strand_id
1 'polypeptide(L)'
;MAADNVLEWEVVTADGKHLVATPSQHSDLYWALSGGGAGTYAVVLSMTTRIHPDGPVGAGTLSFNSSAIENDTYWEAISTWFEYLPSIIPGGNTFGLVMEPQTFSIVSVTMPDQDASDVTAALTPYLEALERLGVDYTFQSRTDPSYVQHFNTDFGPLPYGSYPVNTLFHSRLIPRAVVEDADARQQVVEVYRDTLATGYLYVGCHSFDVQNATRPENAVLPAWRDAVAICNFIADWDWDVPRPVMDDRKEELVSVWVPAIESVTPNSGTYLNEVDSLYYLHGDWKGGFYGANYPRLTEIKNKQNFHKTFLVNGTGMSNRDHEMMVSKATKAKFEEDLHLGFLLNETAVSELTRAFVCFFKQEIDSARGSVEEYEGREVGLYAWLRPIMMRASVTAFMGQHIVNKYPQITDDFLEYDKGILDLVFGVPRLFKPRPYEAQERMLQGFIRWIQVVDKETDNRKPDTQDPEEEWEPSWGSRYSRARQALWRERGMSQSGRASVELGFVFGLNSNAVPATAWMLMHILDPRHPHLLPQVLREVRAAAPVNTDGSKLEAALDVRQLVTSPLLQSIFHEVLRVYVDVLVAREINEDLELPLHSHDKAHGRLLFRKNSVLLAPSMPSHHDSTFFKDPPAHVFYAERFLVPARREDHPDGPIDYVFSSSGAGSRLWPWGGGRTICPGRVFAKQEVLAAVAMVLLLFDVEAAEPDDYEIPGFSRAYSGSGTIVPNADVKIRMRRRP
;
A
#
# COMPACT_ATOMS: atom_id res chain seq x y z
N MET A 1 19.20 -24.51 -14.78
CA MET A 1 18.00 -23.63 -14.77
C MET A 1 18.33 -22.27 -15.40
N ALA A 2 17.35 -21.55 -15.95
CA ALA A 2 17.57 -20.19 -16.50
C ALA A 2 18.16 -19.23 -15.45
N ALA A 3 17.63 -19.26 -14.21
CA ALA A 3 18.14 -18.47 -13.09
C ALA A 3 19.60 -18.78 -12.69
N ASP A 4 20.17 -19.92 -13.11
CA ASP A 4 21.59 -20.25 -12.87
C ASP A 4 22.54 -19.54 -13.82
N ASN A 5 22.01 -19.03 -14.94
CA ASN A 5 22.77 -18.38 -15.99
C ASN A 5 22.83 -16.85 -15.81
N VAL A 6 22.09 -16.29 -14.85
CA VAL A 6 22.12 -14.86 -14.58
C VAL A 6 23.41 -14.47 -13.86
N LEU A 7 24.15 -13.53 -14.45
CA LEU A 7 25.42 -13.04 -13.93
C LEU A 7 25.25 -11.73 -13.16
N GLU A 8 24.28 -10.91 -13.56
CA GLU A 8 24.06 -9.57 -13.02
C GLU A 8 22.61 -9.12 -13.21
N TRP A 9 22.11 -8.38 -12.22
CA TRP A 9 20.84 -7.64 -12.29
C TRP A 9 21.09 -6.14 -12.15
N GLU A 10 20.63 -5.34 -13.11
CA GLU A 10 20.54 -3.89 -12.96
C GLU A 10 19.11 -3.55 -12.50
N VAL A 11 18.97 -2.89 -11.35
CA VAL A 11 17.67 -2.74 -10.70
C VAL A 11 17.47 -1.36 -10.06
N VAL A 12 16.21 -0.97 -9.91
CA VAL A 12 15.77 0.12 -9.03
C VAL A 12 15.04 -0.48 -7.84
N THR A 13 15.59 -0.27 -6.63
CA THR A 13 14.99 -0.76 -5.39
C THR A 13 13.73 0.03 -5.00
N ALA A 14 12.95 -0.49 -4.05
CA ALA A 14 11.76 0.20 -3.54
C ALA A 14 12.05 1.59 -2.93
N ASP A 15 13.26 1.82 -2.40
CA ASP A 15 13.72 3.14 -1.94
C ASP A 15 14.35 4.00 -3.07
N GLY A 16 14.14 3.62 -4.34
CA GLY A 16 14.49 4.40 -5.52
C GLY A 16 15.98 4.38 -5.90
N LYS A 17 16.79 3.49 -5.32
CA LYS A 17 18.22 3.41 -5.64
C LYS A 17 18.45 2.56 -6.88
N HIS A 18 19.25 3.10 -7.79
CA HIS A 18 19.79 2.34 -8.91
C HIS A 18 21.00 1.51 -8.45
N LEU A 19 20.90 0.19 -8.54
CA LEU A 19 21.92 -0.75 -8.08
C LEU A 19 22.23 -1.78 -9.17
N VAL A 20 23.45 -2.30 -9.12
CA VAL A 20 23.89 -3.48 -9.87
C VAL A 20 24.15 -4.60 -8.87
N ALA A 21 23.33 -5.64 -8.91
CA ALA A 21 23.43 -6.79 -8.01
C ALA A 21 24.11 -7.97 -8.72
N THR A 22 25.19 -8.48 -8.11
CA THR A 22 25.99 -9.62 -8.58
C THR A 22 26.16 -10.62 -7.43
N PRO A 23 26.71 -11.82 -7.67
CA PRO A 23 27.01 -12.77 -6.58
C PRO A 23 27.91 -12.19 -5.46
N SER A 24 28.69 -11.14 -5.75
CA SER A 24 29.63 -10.53 -4.81
C SER A 24 29.22 -9.12 -4.32
N GLN A 25 28.31 -8.45 -5.02
CA GLN A 25 27.85 -7.10 -4.71
C GLN A 25 26.33 -7.08 -4.59
N HIS A 26 25.78 -6.61 -3.46
CA HIS A 26 24.36 -6.73 -3.15
C HIS A 26 23.86 -8.18 -3.28
N SER A 27 24.64 -9.12 -2.75
CA SER A 27 24.47 -10.56 -2.97
C SER A 27 23.16 -11.12 -2.40
N ASP A 28 22.57 -10.49 -1.38
CA ASP A 28 21.24 -10.83 -0.89
C ASP A 28 20.15 -10.50 -1.91
N LEU A 29 20.23 -9.32 -2.53
CA LEU A 29 19.33 -8.91 -3.60
C LEU A 29 19.53 -9.76 -4.87
N TYR A 30 20.78 -10.01 -5.28
CA TYR A 30 21.08 -10.91 -6.40
C TYR A 30 20.48 -12.30 -6.18
N TRP A 31 20.70 -12.88 -4.98
CA TRP A 31 20.20 -14.19 -4.61
C TRP A 31 18.66 -14.24 -4.68
N ALA A 32 17.97 -13.24 -4.11
CA ALA A 32 16.51 -13.17 -4.09
C ALA A 32 15.90 -12.99 -5.49
N LEU A 33 16.50 -12.14 -6.34
CA LEU A 33 16.06 -11.95 -7.73
C LEU A 33 16.26 -13.22 -8.57
N SER A 34 17.27 -14.01 -8.25
CA SER A 34 17.62 -15.25 -8.96
C SER A 34 16.81 -16.46 -8.44
N GLY A 35 15.48 -16.41 -8.56
CA GLY A 35 14.60 -17.55 -8.26
C GLY A 35 13.56 -17.32 -7.15
N GLY A 36 13.57 -16.16 -6.50
CA GLY A 36 12.57 -15.79 -5.48
C GLY A 36 11.36 -15.02 -6.01
N GLY A 37 11.23 -14.86 -7.34
CA GLY A 37 10.20 -14.03 -7.97
C GLY A 37 10.64 -12.56 -8.09
N ALA A 38 11.48 -12.28 -9.10
CA ALA A 38 12.26 -11.03 -9.21
C ALA A 38 11.46 -9.73 -9.05
N GLY A 39 10.23 -9.68 -9.58
CA GLY A 39 9.36 -8.49 -9.51
C GLY A 39 8.91 -8.07 -8.10
N THR A 40 9.26 -8.84 -7.06
CA THR A 40 8.84 -8.57 -5.68
C THR A 40 9.90 -7.90 -4.79
N TYR A 41 11.15 -7.79 -5.26
CA TYR A 41 12.27 -7.24 -4.48
C TYR A 41 12.83 -5.92 -5.02
N ALA A 42 12.78 -5.72 -6.33
CA ALA A 42 13.17 -4.49 -7.03
C ALA A 42 12.57 -4.47 -8.44
N VAL A 43 12.54 -3.29 -9.08
CA VAL A 43 12.25 -3.17 -10.51
C VAL A 43 13.50 -3.54 -11.28
N VAL A 44 13.47 -4.62 -12.05
CA VAL A 44 14.59 -5.03 -12.90
C VAL A 44 14.60 -4.18 -14.18
N LEU A 45 15.70 -3.46 -14.42
CA LEU A 45 15.93 -2.65 -15.62
C LEU A 45 16.60 -3.48 -16.73
N SER A 46 17.63 -4.26 -16.36
CA SER A 46 18.34 -5.13 -17.28
C SER A 46 18.95 -6.35 -16.56
N MET A 47 19.33 -7.35 -17.34
CA MET A 47 19.91 -8.62 -16.87
C MET A 47 21.06 -9.02 -17.79
N THR A 48 22.22 -9.35 -17.21
CA THR A 48 23.30 -10.02 -17.94
C THR A 48 23.19 -11.52 -17.71
N THR A 49 23.07 -12.31 -18.78
CA THR A 49 22.94 -13.77 -18.70
C THR A 49 23.97 -14.49 -19.58
N ARG A 50 24.37 -15.69 -19.17
CA ARG A 50 25.22 -16.58 -19.95
C ARG A 50 24.44 -17.12 -21.14
N ILE A 51 25.00 -16.97 -22.33
CA ILE A 51 24.51 -17.60 -23.56
C ILE A 51 25.30 -18.89 -23.82
N HIS A 52 24.67 -19.85 -24.50
CA HIS A 52 25.27 -21.13 -24.88
C HIS A 52 25.41 -21.18 -26.41
N PRO A 53 26.46 -21.81 -26.95
CA PRO A 53 26.58 -22.03 -28.39
C PRO A 53 25.35 -22.78 -28.94
N ASP A 54 24.87 -22.37 -30.10
CA ASP A 54 23.83 -23.11 -30.84
C ASP A 54 24.51 -24.25 -31.64
N GLY A 55 23.77 -25.33 -31.87
CA GLY A 55 24.29 -26.55 -32.43
C GLY A 55 23.20 -27.45 -32.99
N PRO A 56 23.58 -28.58 -33.62
CA PRO A 56 22.61 -29.57 -34.04
C PRO A 56 21.83 -30.13 -32.84
N VAL A 57 20.56 -30.46 -33.06
CA VAL A 57 19.69 -31.05 -32.05
C VAL A 57 19.18 -32.39 -32.57
N GLY A 58 19.48 -33.45 -31.83
CA GLY A 58 18.85 -34.75 -31.97
C GLY A 58 17.39 -34.60 -31.53
N ALA A 59 16.48 -34.89 -32.44
CA ALA A 59 15.06 -34.72 -32.20
C ALA A 59 14.25 -35.95 -32.63
N GLY A 60 13.00 -36.02 -32.19
CA GLY A 60 12.17 -37.19 -32.43
C GLY A 60 10.83 -37.16 -31.73
N THR A 61 10.02 -38.16 -32.06
CA THR A 61 8.70 -38.39 -31.48
C THR A 61 8.50 -39.88 -31.25
N LEU A 62 7.72 -40.22 -30.23
CA LEU A 62 7.31 -41.59 -29.93
C LEU A 62 5.84 -41.56 -29.50
N SER A 63 5.01 -42.48 -29.99
CA SER A 63 3.65 -42.64 -29.47
C SER A 63 3.18 -44.09 -29.48
N PHE A 64 2.32 -44.42 -28.52
CA PHE A 64 1.59 -45.70 -28.45
C PHE A 64 0.20 -45.47 -27.86
N ASN A 65 -0.69 -46.45 -28.01
CA ASN A 65 -2.05 -46.38 -27.48
C ASN A 65 -2.51 -47.71 -26.87
N SER A 66 -3.61 -47.66 -26.11
CA SER A 66 -4.16 -48.83 -25.41
C SER A 66 -5.16 -49.67 -26.23
N SER A 67 -5.39 -49.37 -27.52
CA SER A 67 -6.48 -49.99 -28.29
C SER A 67 -6.32 -51.50 -28.51
N ALA A 68 -5.09 -52.01 -28.47
CA ALA A 68 -4.76 -53.41 -28.76
C ALA A 68 -4.13 -54.16 -27.55
N ILE A 69 -4.09 -53.52 -26.37
CA ILE A 69 -3.44 -54.06 -25.17
C ILE A 69 -4.38 -53.97 -23.96
N GLU A 70 -4.10 -54.74 -22.91
CA GLU A 70 -4.83 -54.61 -21.65
C GLU A 70 -4.52 -53.27 -20.99
N ASN A 71 -5.49 -52.71 -20.26
CA ASN A 71 -5.34 -51.41 -19.62
C ASN A 71 -4.15 -51.38 -18.64
N ASP A 72 -3.90 -52.47 -17.92
CA ASP A 72 -2.78 -52.52 -16.97
C ASP A 72 -1.42 -52.55 -17.70
N THR A 73 -1.34 -53.16 -18.89
CA THR A 73 -0.14 -53.12 -19.76
C THR A 73 0.19 -51.70 -20.22
N TYR A 74 -0.82 -50.87 -20.50
CA TYR A 74 -0.62 -49.45 -20.84
C TYR A 74 0.05 -48.67 -19.70
N TRP A 75 -0.43 -48.88 -18.46
CA TRP A 75 0.14 -48.22 -17.29
C TRP A 75 1.52 -48.77 -16.90
N GLU A 76 1.78 -50.05 -17.14
CA GLU A 76 3.11 -50.65 -16.98
C GLU A 76 4.13 -50.04 -17.96
N ALA A 77 3.72 -49.77 -19.21
CA ALA A 77 4.57 -49.09 -20.19
C ALA A 77 4.91 -47.65 -19.78
N ILE A 78 3.99 -46.93 -19.13
CA ILE A 78 4.23 -45.59 -18.57
C ILE A 78 5.14 -45.67 -17.33
N SER A 79 4.92 -46.65 -16.44
CA SER A 79 5.80 -46.87 -15.29
C SER A 79 7.24 -47.16 -15.74
N THR A 80 7.40 -47.98 -16.77
CA THR A 80 8.71 -48.29 -17.38
C THR A 80 9.39 -47.04 -17.94
N TRP A 81 8.64 -46.09 -18.50
CA TRP A 81 9.19 -44.82 -18.96
C TRP A 81 9.82 -44.02 -17.81
N PHE A 82 9.10 -43.85 -16.71
CA PHE A 82 9.61 -43.12 -15.54
C PHE A 82 10.81 -43.83 -14.88
N GLU A 83 10.84 -45.16 -14.88
CA GLU A 83 12.01 -45.93 -14.45
C GLU A 83 13.24 -45.67 -15.32
N TYR A 84 13.04 -45.59 -16.64
CA TYR A 84 14.11 -45.42 -17.60
C TYR A 84 14.63 -43.97 -17.68
N LEU A 85 13.75 -43.00 -17.48
CA LEU A 85 13.99 -41.57 -17.68
C LEU A 85 15.29 -41.04 -17.02
N PRO A 86 15.63 -41.37 -15.76
CA PRO A 86 16.88 -40.91 -15.13
C PRO A 86 18.16 -41.23 -15.89
N SER A 87 18.16 -42.27 -16.74
CA SER A 87 19.34 -42.74 -17.47
C SER A 87 19.61 -41.98 -18.77
N ILE A 88 18.61 -41.28 -19.32
CA ILE A 88 18.68 -40.66 -20.66
C ILE A 88 18.64 -39.12 -20.64
N ILE A 89 18.19 -38.51 -19.55
CA ILE A 89 18.19 -37.05 -19.34
C ILE A 89 19.56 -36.40 -19.03
N PRO A 90 20.62 -37.12 -18.56
CA PRO A 90 21.93 -36.49 -18.37
C PRO A 90 22.47 -35.88 -19.67
N GLY A 91 23.27 -34.81 -19.54
CA GLY A 91 23.85 -34.10 -20.69
C GLY A 91 22.97 -32.97 -21.25
N GLY A 92 21.81 -32.69 -20.64
CA GLY A 92 20.90 -31.63 -21.08
C GLY A 92 19.82 -32.12 -22.04
N ASN A 93 19.65 -33.44 -22.16
CA ASN A 93 18.57 -34.05 -22.91
C ASN A 93 17.24 -33.80 -22.20
N THR A 94 16.22 -33.38 -22.94
CA THR A 94 14.87 -33.19 -22.43
C THR A 94 13.85 -33.89 -23.32
N PHE A 95 12.77 -34.34 -22.69
CA PHE A 95 11.68 -35.05 -23.34
C PHE A 95 10.37 -34.41 -22.88
N GLY A 96 9.62 -33.86 -23.83
CA GLY A 96 8.25 -33.39 -23.63
C GLY A 96 7.26 -34.52 -23.94
N LEU A 97 6.40 -34.84 -22.98
CA LEU A 97 5.42 -35.92 -23.09
C LEU A 97 4.01 -35.47 -22.73
N VAL A 98 3.03 -36.17 -23.29
CA VAL A 98 1.60 -36.03 -23.00
C VAL A 98 1.03 -37.43 -22.75
N MET A 99 0.28 -37.54 -21.66
CA MET A 99 -0.42 -38.75 -21.24
C MET A 99 -1.91 -38.45 -21.23
N GLU A 100 -2.66 -39.24 -21.97
CA GLU A 100 -4.12 -39.24 -22.05
C GLU A 100 -4.65 -40.61 -21.58
N PRO A 101 -5.97 -40.77 -21.41
CA PRO A 101 -6.53 -42.03 -20.90
C PRO A 101 -6.18 -43.27 -21.74
N GLN A 102 -5.91 -43.08 -23.04
CA GLN A 102 -5.64 -44.17 -23.98
C GLN A 102 -4.42 -43.94 -24.87
N THR A 103 -3.76 -42.78 -24.78
CA THR A 103 -2.62 -42.44 -25.64
C THR A 103 -1.47 -41.87 -24.82
N PHE A 104 -0.25 -42.32 -25.14
CA PHE A 104 0.99 -41.76 -24.61
C PHE A 104 1.82 -41.26 -25.78
N SER A 105 2.32 -40.03 -25.68
CA SER A 105 3.16 -39.43 -26.71
C SER A 105 4.33 -38.68 -26.11
N ILE A 106 5.54 -38.98 -26.57
CA ILE A 106 6.68 -38.06 -26.50
C ILE A 106 6.55 -37.13 -27.71
N VAL A 107 6.09 -35.91 -27.45
CA VAL A 107 5.78 -34.90 -28.47
C VAL A 107 7.03 -34.17 -28.94
N SER A 108 8.09 -34.15 -28.13
CA SER A 108 9.37 -33.56 -28.49
C SER A 108 10.50 -34.25 -27.72
N VAL A 109 11.50 -34.73 -28.47
CA VAL A 109 12.81 -35.11 -27.94
C VAL A 109 13.77 -33.97 -28.26
N THR A 110 14.49 -33.45 -27.27
CA THR A 110 15.48 -32.40 -27.44
C THR A 110 16.81 -32.88 -26.89
N MET A 111 17.75 -33.24 -27.77
CA MET A 111 19.09 -33.71 -27.41
C MET A 111 20.12 -32.76 -28.04
N PRO A 112 20.58 -31.72 -27.33
CA PRO A 112 21.55 -30.77 -27.86
C PRO A 112 22.89 -31.45 -28.22
N ASP A 113 23.54 -30.93 -29.26
CA ASP A 113 24.83 -31.39 -29.78
C ASP A 113 24.88 -32.88 -30.17
N GLN A 114 23.71 -33.44 -30.53
CA GLN A 114 23.50 -34.84 -30.87
C GLN A 114 22.71 -34.95 -32.19
N ASP A 115 22.62 -36.16 -32.74
CA ASP A 115 21.92 -36.44 -33.99
C ASP A 115 20.83 -37.53 -33.87
N ALA A 116 20.14 -37.83 -34.98
CA ALA A 116 19.08 -38.84 -35.03
C ALA A 116 19.53 -40.23 -34.56
N SER A 117 20.80 -40.59 -34.79
CA SER A 117 21.35 -41.89 -34.38
C SER A 117 21.55 -41.96 -32.87
N ASP A 118 21.96 -40.85 -32.26
CA ASP A 118 22.05 -40.71 -30.80
C ASP A 118 20.67 -40.83 -30.15
N VAL A 119 19.64 -40.17 -30.72
CA VAL A 119 18.24 -40.28 -30.25
C VAL A 119 17.76 -41.73 -30.31
N THR A 120 18.06 -42.41 -31.41
CA THR A 120 17.67 -43.82 -31.61
C THR A 120 18.35 -44.72 -30.60
N ALA A 121 19.67 -44.55 -30.39
CA ALA A 121 20.42 -45.31 -29.41
C ALA A 121 19.91 -45.07 -27.97
N ALA A 122 19.58 -43.81 -27.64
CA ALA A 122 19.05 -43.42 -26.34
C ALA A 122 17.64 -43.95 -26.08
N LEU A 123 16.80 -44.17 -27.09
CA LEU A 123 15.44 -44.72 -26.87
C LEU A 123 15.35 -46.24 -27.03
N THR A 124 16.33 -46.88 -27.66
CA THR A 124 16.33 -48.33 -27.94
C THR A 124 15.97 -49.19 -26.71
N PRO A 125 16.55 -48.99 -25.52
CA PRO A 125 16.18 -49.82 -24.35
C PRO A 125 14.71 -49.71 -23.94
N TYR A 126 14.08 -48.54 -24.13
CA TYR A 126 12.66 -48.34 -23.88
C TYR A 126 11.80 -48.98 -24.98
N LEU A 127 12.21 -48.84 -26.25
CA LEU A 127 11.54 -49.50 -27.38
C LEU A 127 11.52 -51.03 -27.21
N GLU A 128 12.65 -51.63 -26.84
CA GLU A 128 12.72 -53.07 -26.53
C GLU A 128 11.83 -53.46 -25.32
N ALA A 129 11.63 -52.54 -24.36
CA ALA A 129 10.71 -52.79 -23.26
C ALA A 129 9.25 -52.79 -23.71
N LEU A 130 8.87 -51.87 -24.60
CA LEU A 130 7.54 -51.87 -25.24
C LEU A 130 7.29 -53.16 -26.03
N GLU A 131 8.28 -53.65 -26.77
CA GLU A 131 8.18 -54.92 -27.51
C GLU A 131 7.97 -56.11 -26.56
N ARG A 132 8.68 -56.14 -25.42
CA ARG A 132 8.49 -57.19 -24.39
C ARG A 132 7.10 -57.16 -23.76
N LEU A 133 6.52 -55.97 -23.61
CA LEU A 133 5.16 -55.77 -23.10
C LEU A 133 4.08 -56.03 -24.18
N GLY A 134 4.47 -56.23 -25.43
CA GLY A 134 3.53 -56.39 -26.55
C GLY A 134 2.82 -55.10 -26.95
N VAL A 135 3.45 -53.94 -26.70
CA VAL A 135 2.90 -52.62 -27.02
C VAL A 135 3.41 -52.16 -28.39
N ASP A 136 2.50 -52.01 -29.35
CA ASP A 136 2.81 -51.42 -30.65
C ASP A 136 3.07 -49.91 -30.51
N TYR A 137 4.14 -49.41 -31.15
CA TYR A 137 4.54 -48.00 -31.08
C TYR A 137 4.90 -47.43 -32.46
N THR A 138 4.83 -46.10 -32.56
CA THR A 138 5.37 -45.32 -33.69
C THR A 138 6.53 -44.48 -33.18
N PHE A 139 7.73 -44.67 -33.74
CA PHE A 139 8.94 -43.93 -33.37
C PHE A 139 9.57 -43.27 -34.59
N GLN A 140 10.00 -42.02 -34.45
CA GLN A 140 10.75 -41.29 -35.46
C GLN A 140 11.88 -40.49 -34.80
N SER A 141 13.06 -40.51 -35.41
CA SER A 141 14.21 -39.67 -35.03
C SER A 141 14.64 -38.81 -36.22
N ARG A 142 15.21 -37.66 -35.92
CA ARG A 142 15.72 -36.69 -36.91
C ARG A 142 16.85 -35.84 -36.30
N THR A 143 17.56 -35.13 -37.17
CA THR A 143 18.56 -34.13 -36.78
C THR A 143 18.11 -32.78 -37.29
N ASP A 144 17.90 -31.84 -36.37
CA ASP A 144 17.65 -30.45 -36.70
C ASP A 144 18.97 -29.66 -36.61
N PRO A 145 19.28 -28.73 -37.54
CA PRO A 145 20.58 -28.06 -37.59
C PRO A 145 20.76 -26.93 -36.56
N SER A 146 19.71 -26.55 -35.83
CA SER A 146 19.73 -25.51 -34.78
C SER A 146 18.58 -25.69 -33.80
N TYR A 147 18.70 -25.14 -32.59
CA TYR A 147 17.62 -25.17 -31.61
C TYR A 147 16.34 -24.48 -32.11
N VAL A 148 16.46 -23.36 -32.84
CA VAL A 148 15.29 -22.64 -33.37
C VAL A 148 14.52 -23.46 -34.41
N GLN A 149 15.22 -24.20 -35.26
CA GLN A 149 14.57 -25.08 -36.24
C GLN A 149 13.88 -26.26 -35.54
N HIS A 150 14.56 -26.84 -34.55
CA HIS A 150 13.97 -27.88 -33.71
C HIS A 150 12.67 -27.42 -33.04
N PHE A 151 12.72 -26.28 -32.34
CA PHE A 151 11.56 -25.70 -31.66
C PHE A 151 10.41 -25.42 -32.63
N ASN A 152 10.68 -24.78 -33.78
CA ASN A 152 9.65 -24.46 -34.77
C ASN A 152 9.02 -25.73 -35.39
N THR A 153 9.77 -26.83 -35.48
CA THR A 153 9.28 -28.09 -36.04
C THR A 153 8.32 -28.79 -35.09
N ASP A 154 8.64 -28.86 -33.80
CA ASP A 154 7.81 -29.56 -32.81
C ASP A 154 6.65 -28.71 -32.29
N PHE A 155 6.85 -27.40 -32.12
CA PHE A 155 5.90 -26.53 -31.44
C PHE A 155 5.24 -25.48 -32.36
N GLY A 156 5.70 -25.36 -33.61
CA GLY A 156 5.25 -24.35 -34.57
C GLY A 156 6.01 -23.02 -34.43
N PRO A 157 5.98 -22.16 -35.46
CA PRO A 157 6.64 -20.87 -35.41
C PRO A 157 5.91 -19.90 -34.47
N LEU A 158 6.67 -19.23 -33.60
CA LEU A 158 6.15 -18.12 -32.78
C LEU A 158 5.53 -17.02 -33.69
N PRO A 159 4.41 -16.37 -33.30
CA PRO A 159 3.68 -16.50 -32.03
C PRO A 159 2.56 -17.56 -32.05
N TYR A 160 2.36 -18.29 -33.16
CA TYR A 160 1.25 -19.23 -33.35
C TYR A 160 1.75 -20.67 -33.23
N GLY A 161 1.77 -21.19 -32.00
CA GLY A 161 2.14 -22.58 -31.71
C GLY A 161 0.94 -23.50 -31.49
N SER A 162 1.22 -24.78 -31.23
CA SER A 162 0.23 -25.85 -31.09
C SER A 162 -0.57 -25.86 -29.78
N TYR A 163 -0.27 -24.97 -28.82
CA TYR A 163 -0.88 -24.99 -27.48
C TYR A 163 -1.90 -23.85 -27.27
N PRO A 164 -3.09 -24.15 -26.72
CA PRO A 164 -4.09 -23.13 -26.39
C PRO A 164 -3.67 -22.27 -25.19
N VAL A 165 -4.12 -21.02 -25.15
CA VAL A 165 -3.82 -20.06 -24.08
C VAL A 165 -4.77 -20.14 -22.87
N ASN A 166 -5.83 -20.97 -22.95
CA ASN A 166 -6.88 -21.04 -21.93
C ASN A 166 -6.91 -22.43 -21.30
N THR A 167 -6.05 -22.66 -20.30
CA THR A 167 -5.94 -23.96 -19.62
C THR A 167 -6.02 -23.77 -18.10
N LEU A 168 -6.68 -24.71 -17.44
CA LEU A 168 -6.48 -25.00 -16.03
C LEU A 168 -5.24 -25.87 -15.94
N PHE A 169 -4.22 -25.48 -15.16
CA PHE A 169 -3.10 -26.37 -14.88
C PHE A 169 -2.56 -26.25 -13.47
N HIS A 170 -1.96 -27.32 -12.99
CA HIS A 170 -1.11 -27.33 -11.81
C HIS A 170 0.08 -28.27 -12.02
N SER A 171 1.28 -27.78 -11.78
CA SER A 171 2.52 -28.54 -11.94
C SER A 171 2.93 -29.27 -10.66
N ARG A 172 3.68 -30.35 -10.82
CA ARG A 172 4.43 -31.00 -9.74
C ARG A 172 5.79 -31.44 -10.25
N LEU A 173 6.83 -31.11 -9.48
CA LEU A 173 8.16 -31.66 -9.71
C LEU A 173 8.17 -33.12 -9.26
N ILE A 174 8.65 -34.01 -10.13
CA ILE A 174 8.72 -35.45 -9.86
C ILE A 174 10.14 -35.78 -9.39
N PRO A 175 10.32 -36.17 -8.11
CA PRO A 175 11.65 -36.45 -7.57
C PRO A 175 12.29 -37.69 -8.21
N ARG A 176 13.60 -37.63 -8.42
CA ARG A 176 14.42 -38.75 -8.89
C ARG A 176 14.26 -39.99 -8.00
N ALA A 177 14.35 -39.80 -6.68
CA ALA A 177 14.20 -40.89 -5.71
C ALA A 177 12.83 -41.58 -5.79
N VAL A 178 11.78 -40.87 -6.23
CA VAL A 178 10.44 -41.46 -6.38
C VAL A 178 10.38 -42.33 -7.62
N VAL A 179 11.01 -41.94 -8.74
CA VAL A 179 11.00 -42.76 -9.95
C VAL A 179 11.98 -43.94 -9.90
N GLU A 180 13.04 -43.85 -9.09
CA GLU A 180 14.01 -44.95 -8.89
C GLU A 180 13.46 -46.04 -7.95
N ASP A 181 12.56 -45.70 -7.03
CA ASP A 181 11.89 -46.64 -6.15
C ASP A 181 10.63 -47.21 -6.84
N ALA A 182 10.53 -48.54 -6.93
CA ALA A 182 9.45 -49.18 -7.67
C ALA A 182 8.06 -48.94 -7.06
N ASP A 183 7.95 -48.99 -5.74
CA ASP A 183 6.67 -48.82 -5.05
C ASP A 183 6.21 -47.36 -5.10
N ALA A 184 7.12 -46.40 -4.89
CA ALA A 184 6.82 -44.98 -4.97
C ALA A 184 6.49 -44.54 -6.41
N ARG A 185 7.22 -45.06 -7.41
CA ARG A 185 6.93 -44.83 -8.82
C ARG A 185 5.53 -45.31 -9.18
N GLN A 186 5.17 -46.51 -8.72
CA GLN A 186 3.86 -47.09 -8.97
C GLN A 186 2.74 -46.22 -8.38
N GLN A 187 2.90 -45.69 -7.17
CA GLN A 187 1.93 -44.77 -6.56
C GLN A 187 1.73 -43.48 -7.37
N VAL A 188 2.79 -42.92 -7.96
CA VAL A 188 2.68 -41.75 -8.85
C VAL A 188 1.89 -42.10 -10.12
N VAL A 189 2.18 -43.24 -10.73
CA VAL A 189 1.47 -43.72 -11.93
C VAL A 189 -0.01 -43.97 -11.63
N GLU A 190 -0.35 -44.50 -10.46
CA GLU A 190 -1.73 -44.67 -10.00
C GLU A 190 -2.47 -43.33 -9.87
N VAL A 191 -1.83 -42.29 -9.31
CA VAL A 191 -2.43 -40.95 -9.26
C VAL A 191 -2.69 -40.40 -10.67
N TYR A 192 -1.76 -40.61 -11.62
CA TYR A 192 -2.00 -40.22 -13.02
C TYR A 192 -3.17 -40.99 -13.63
N ARG A 193 -3.24 -42.31 -13.39
CA ARG A 193 -4.35 -43.16 -13.84
C ARG A 193 -5.70 -42.68 -13.33
N ASP A 194 -5.80 -42.41 -12.05
CA ASP A 194 -7.04 -41.97 -11.43
C ASP A 194 -7.43 -40.56 -11.90
N THR A 195 -6.45 -39.66 -12.07
CA THR A 195 -6.72 -38.32 -12.57
C THR A 195 -7.20 -38.33 -14.02
N LEU A 196 -6.60 -39.19 -14.85
CA LEU A 196 -6.97 -39.35 -16.27
C LEU A 196 -8.36 -40.03 -16.42
N ALA A 197 -8.81 -40.80 -15.43
CA ALA A 197 -10.15 -41.39 -15.44
C ALA A 197 -11.29 -40.35 -15.35
N THR A 198 -10.99 -39.09 -15.01
CA THR A 198 -11.97 -37.98 -15.06
C THR A 198 -12.47 -37.71 -16.48
N GLY A 199 -11.68 -38.05 -17.51
CA GLY A 199 -12.02 -37.89 -18.92
C GLY A 199 -11.91 -36.47 -19.46
N TYR A 200 -11.56 -35.49 -18.64
CA TYR A 200 -11.35 -34.09 -19.07
C TYR A 200 -9.97 -33.53 -18.66
N LEU A 201 -9.25 -34.20 -17.74
CA LEU A 201 -7.85 -33.89 -17.44
C LEU A 201 -6.93 -34.76 -18.29
N TYR A 202 -5.79 -34.20 -18.65
CA TYR A 202 -4.63 -34.93 -19.17
C TYR A 202 -3.36 -34.51 -18.43
N VAL A 203 -2.27 -35.28 -18.58
CA VAL A 203 -1.00 -34.98 -17.91
C VAL A 203 0.08 -34.69 -18.94
N GLY A 204 0.67 -33.50 -18.89
CA GLY A 204 1.82 -33.13 -19.71
C GLY A 204 3.08 -33.03 -18.86
N CYS A 205 4.20 -33.66 -19.26
CA CYS A 205 5.46 -33.52 -18.52
C CYS A 205 6.60 -33.02 -19.39
N HIS A 206 7.55 -32.34 -18.77
CA HIS A 206 8.83 -32.00 -19.35
C HIS A 206 9.95 -32.52 -18.45
N SER A 207 10.81 -33.37 -18.99
CA SER A 207 11.94 -33.92 -18.25
C SER A 207 13.18 -33.06 -18.36
N PHE A 208 14.04 -33.12 -17.35
CA PHE A 208 15.29 -32.36 -17.29
C PHE A 208 16.23 -32.94 -16.24
N ASP A 209 17.53 -32.65 -16.37
CA ASP A 209 18.52 -32.87 -15.31
C ASP A 209 19.30 -31.58 -15.03
N VAL A 210 19.15 -31.06 -13.81
CA VAL A 210 19.84 -29.85 -13.36
C VAL A 210 20.58 -30.04 -12.03
N GLN A 211 20.80 -31.29 -11.62
CA GLN A 211 21.42 -31.64 -10.34
C GLN A 211 22.86 -31.10 -10.26
N ASN A 212 23.68 -31.41 -11.26
CA ASN A 212 25.13 -31.17 -11.27
C ASN A 212 25.54 -29.86 -12.00
N ALA A 213 24.59 -28.96 -12.26
CA ALA A 213 24.88 -27.69 -12.92
C ALA A 213 25.68 -26.74 -12.00
N THR A 214 26.87 -26.31 -12.47
CA THR A 214 27.68 -25.28 -11.78
C THR A 214 26.95 -23.94 -11.83
N ARG A 215 26.74 -23.31 -10.66
CA ARG A 215 25.91 -22.11 -10.53
C ARG A 215 26.31 -21.26 -9.32
N PRO A 216 26.05 -19.94 -9.35
CA PRO A 216 26.02 -19.12 -8.14
C PRO A 216 24.95 -19.58 -7.16
N GLU A 217 25.09 -19.23 -5.88
CA GLU A 217 24.02 -19.41 -4.91
C GLU A 217 22.81 -18.57 -5.33
N ASN A 218 21.61 -19.17 -5.37
CA ASN A 218 20.40 -18.51 -5.83
C ASN A 218 19.16 -19.04 -5.09
N ALA A 219 18.02 -18.35 -5.26
CA ALA A 219 16.78 -18.62 -4.52
C ALA A 219 15.84 -19.62 -5.20
N VAL A 220 16.28 -20.26 -6.30
CA VAL A 220 15.52 -21.34 -6.96
C VAL A 220 15.15 -22.40 -5.93
N LEU A 221 13.89 -22.83 -5.92
CA LEU A 221 13.41 -23.91 -5.05
C LEU A 221 14.35 -25.12 -5.14
N PRO A 222 14.90 -25.62 -4.00
CA PRO A 222 15.88 -26.70 -4.03
C PRO A 222 15.39 -27.98 -4.71
N ALA A 223 14.09 -28.28 -4.62
CA ALA A 223 13.47 -29.48 -5.22
C ALA A 223 13.70 -29.60 -6.74
N TRP A 224 13.95 -28.51 -7.46
CA TRP A 224 14.34 -28.58 -8.88
C TRP A 224 15.62 -29.39 -9.11
N ARG A 225 16.51 -29.46 -8.12
CA ARG A 225 17.81 -30.16 -8.24
C ARG A 225 17.69 -31.67 -8.09
N ASP A 226 16.63 -32.10 -7.43
CA ASP A 226 16.39 -33.51 -7.14
C ASP A 226 15.28 -34.09 -8.03
N ALA A 227 14.69 -33.28 -8.91
CA ALA A 227 13.63 -33.68 -9.83
C ALA A 227 14.18 -34.16 -11.19
N VAL A 228 13.44 -35.06 -11.82
CA VAL A 228 13.71 -35.57 -13.19
C VAL A 228 12.72 -35.04 -14.22
N ALA A 229 11.57 -34.53 -13.75
CA ALA A 229 10.54 -33.96 -14.57
C ALA A 229 9.69 -32.96 -13.81
N ILE A 230 9.03 -32.08 -14.55
CA ILE A 230 7.88 -31.31 -14.11
C ILE A 230 6.66 -31.84 -14.87
N CYS A 231 5.61 -32.22 -14.15
CA CYS A 231 4.39 -32.77 -14.71
C CYS A 231 3.20 -31.88 -14.35
N ASN A 232 2.42 -31.51 -15.35
CA ASN A 232 1.24 -30.67 -15.26
C ASN A 232 -0.02 -31.52 -15.39
N PHE A 233 -0.95 -31.35 -14.46
CA PHE A 233 -2.34 -31.78 -14.62
C PHE A 233 -3.07 -30.67 -15.35
N ILE A 234 -3.60 -30.94 -16.55
CA ILE A 234 -4.09 -29.94 -17.48
C ILE A 234 -5.53 -30.25 -17.87
N ALA A 235 -6.40 -29.24 -17.87
CA ALA A 235 -7.69 -29.27 -18.56
C ALA A 235 -7.84 -28.00 -19.39
N ASP A 236 -8.42 -28.12 -20.58
CA ASP A 236 -8.74 -26.95 -21.38
C ASP A 236 -9.94 -26.20 -20.78
N TRP A 237 -9.89 -24.87 -20.84
CA TRP A 237 -11.05 -24.06 -20.46
C TRP A 237 -12.09 -24.11 -21.58
N ASP A 238 -13.13 -24.90 -21.35
CA ASP A 238 -14.26 -25.04 -22.27
C ASP A 238 -15.25 -23.88 -22.07
N TRP A 239 -15.33 -23.02 -23.09
CA TRP A 239 -16.22 -21.85 -23.10
C TRP A 239 -17.67 -22.17 -23.46
N ASP A 240 -17.95 -23.40 -23.91
CA ASP A 240 -19.28 -23.85 -24.31
C ASP A 240 -20.06 -24.47 -23.14
N VAL A 241 -19.40 -24.79 -22.02
CA VAL A 241 -20.05 -25.25 -20.78
C VAL A 241 -20.29 -24.11 -19.79
N PRO A 242 -21.33 -24.20 -18.93
CA PRO A 242 -21.58 -23.17 -17.92
C PRO A 242 -20.39 -22.96 -16.99
N ARG A 243 -20.03 -21.69 -16.73
CA ARG A 243 -18.93 -21.31 -15.82
C ARG A 243 -18.89 -22.09 -14.50
N PRO A 244 -20.01 -22.34 -13.78
CA PRO A 244 -19.98 -23.14 -12.56
C PRO A 244 -19.34 -24.52 -12.73
N VAL A 245 -19.52 -25.17 -13.89
CA VAL A 245 -18.90 -26.47 -14.19
C VAL A 245 -17.37 -26.34 -14.29
N MET A 246 -16.87 -25.27 -14.92
CA MET A 246 -15.43 -25.01 -14.99
C MET A 246 -14.84 -24.63 -13.63
N ASP A 247 -15.58 -23.87 -12.83
CA ASP A 247 -15.19 -23.54 -11.46
C ASP A 247 -15.14 -24.81 -10.58
N ASP A 248 -16.10 -25.74 -10.73
CA ASP A 248 -16.09 -27.04 -10.04
C ASP A 248 -14.88 -27.89 -10.43
N ARG A 249 -14.51 -27.96 -11.72
CA ARG A 249 -13.31 -28.66 -12.20
C ARG A 249 -12.03 -28.06 -11.63
N LYS A 250 -11.98 -26.74 -11.50
CA LYS A 250 -10.86 -26.01 -10.90
C LYS A 250 -10.71 -26.33 -9.41
N GLU A 251 -11.83 -26.37 -8.69
CA GLU A 251 -11.88 -26.78 -7.30
C GLU A 251 -11.45 -28.26 -7.15
N GLU A 252 -11.93 -29.15 -8.01
CA GLU A 252 -11.55 -30.57 -8.01
C GLU A 252 -10.05 -30.75 -8.22
N LEU A 253 -9.47 -30.07 -9.22
CA LEU A 253 -8.02 -30.08 -9.48
C LEU A 253 -7.22 -29.75 -8.21
N VAL A 254 -7.56 -28.65 -7.53
CA VAL A 254 -6.79 -28.15 -6.39
C VAL A 254 -7.10 -28.87 -5.08
N SER A 255 -8.32 -29.37 -4.89
CA SER A 255 -8.75 -30.00 -3.64
C SER A 255 -8.60 -31.52 -3.62
N VAL A 256 -8.52 -32.17 -4.78
CA VAL A 256 -8.41 -33.64 -4.90
C VAL A 256 -7.07 -34.04 -5.51
N TRP A 257 -6.80 -33.61 -6.74
CA TRP A 257 -5.69 -34.16 -7.54
C TRP A 257 -4.34 -33.60 -7.13
N VAL A 258 -4.27 -32.31 -6.79
CA VAL A 258 -3.04 -31.69 -6.26
C VAL A 258 -2.60 -32.36 -4.94
N PRO A 259 -3.46 -32.49 -3.91
CA PRO A 259 -3.09 -33.21 -2.69
C PRO A 259 -2.72 -34.67 -2.93
N ALA A 260 -3.39 -35.35 -3.86
CA ALA A 260 -3.07 -36.74 -4.20
C ALA A 260 -1.63 -36.89 -4.71
N ILE A 261 -1.22 -36.08 -5.70
CA ILE A 261 0.15 -36.15 -6.22
C ILE A 261 1.19 -35.66 -5.20
N GLU A 262 0.86 -34.66 -4.37
CA GLU A 262 1.74 -34.18 -3.31
C GLU A 262 2.05 -35.27 -2.28
N SER A 263 1.05 -36.09 -1.94
CA SER A 263 1.19 -37.16 -0.95
C SER A 263 2.17 -38.26 -1.37
N VAL A 264 2.28 -38.53 -2.67
CA VAL A 264 3.17 -39.56 -3.24
C VAL A 264 4.49 -38.97 -3.75
N THR A 265 4.68 -37.65 -3.66
CA THR A 265 5.92 -36.95 -4.01
C THR A 265 6.41 -36.04 -2.86
N PRO A 266 6.66 -36.59 -1.66
CA PRO A 266 7.04 -35.79 -0.50
C PRO A 266 8.37 -35.04 -0.74
N ASN A 267 8.55 -33.91 -0.04
CA ASN A 267 9.74 -33.04 -0.14
C ASN A 267 10.00 -32.44 -1.54
N SER A 268 9.01 -32.48 -2.42
CA SER A 268 9.06 -31.85 -3.74
C SER A 268 8.41 -30.45 -3.72
N GLY A 269 8.16 -29.89 -4.90
CA GLY A 269 7.39 -28.66 -5.02
C GLY A 269 6.80 -28.46 -6.42
N THR A 270 6.38 -27.24 -6.69
CA THR A 270 5.66 -26.87 -7.90
C THR A 270 6.26 -25.59 -8.48
N TYR A 271 6.11 -25.38 -9.78
CA TYR A 271 6.61 -24.19 -10.43
C TYR A 271 5.60 -23.06 -10.28
N LEU A 272 6.01 -21.91 -9.73
CA LEU A 272 5.10 -20.81 -9.41
C LEU A 272 4.34 -20.22 -10.62
N ASN A 273 4.86 -20.40 -11.84
CA ASN A 273 4.22 -19.95 -13.07
C ASN A 273 3.27 -21.02 -13.66
N GLU A 274 3.32 -22.24 -13.14
CA GLU A 274 2.54 -23.39 -13.59
C GLU A 274 1.63 -23.91 -12.46
N VAL A 275 0.79 -23.04 -11.90
CA VAL A 275 -0.08 -23.34 -10.75
C VAL A 275 -1.42 -22.62 -10.86
N ASP A 276 -2.49 -23.33 -10.50
CA ASP A 276 -3.81 -22.75 -10.35
C ASP A 276 -3.90 -21.75 -9.17
N SER A 277 -4.59 -20.63 -9.40
CA SER A 277 -4.77 -19.56 -8.42
C SER A 277 -5.43 -19.99 -7.09
N LEU A 278 -6.21 -21.08 -7.05
CA LEU A 278 -6.84 -21.54 -5.81
C LEU A 278 -5.85 -22.20 -4.85
N TYR A 279 -4.69 -22.67 -5.36
CA TYR A 279 -3.66 -23.27 -4.53
C TYR A 279 -3.10 -22.30 -3.48
N TYR A 280 -3.15 -20.98 -3.74
CA TYR A 280 -2.76 -19.96 -2.74
C TYR A 280 -3.66 -19.95 -1.49
N LEU A 281 -4.92 -20.39 -1.61
CA LEU A 281 -5.87 -20.44 -0.51
C LEU A 281 -5.84 -21.78 0.23
N HIS A 282 -5.63 -22.87 -0.51
CA HIS A 282 -5.84 -24.23 0.00
C HIS A 282 -4.57 -25.08 0.14
N GLY A 283 -3.46 -24.71 -0.53
CA GLY A 283 -2.21 -25.47 -0.55
C GLY A 283 -1.07 -24.85 0.25
N ASP A 284 0.03 -25.60 0.40
CA ASP A 284 1.28 -25.11 0.98
C ASP A 284 2.13 -24.39 -0.08
N TRP A 285 1.64 -23.26 -0.58
CA TRP A 285 2.37 -22.48 -1.59
C TRP A 285 3.74 -21.97 -1.10
N LYS A 286 3.93 -21.83 0.22
CA LYS A 286 5.23 -21.40 0.79
C LYS A 286 6.26 -22.50 0.64
N GLY A 287 5.91 -23.72 1.07
CA GLY A 287 6.74 -24.90 0.87
C GLY A 287 6.91 -25.22 -0.61
N GLY A 288 5.80 -25.25 -1.35
CA GLY A 288 5.75 -25.66 -2.76
C GLY A 288 6.56 -24.76 -3.71
N PHE A 289 6.57 -23.45 -3.51
CA PHE A 289 7.29 -22.52 -4.42
C PHE A 289 8.70 -22.18 -3.96
N TYR A 290 8.94 -22.18 -2.65
CA TYR A 290 10.17 -21.60 -2.07
C TYR A 290 10.87 -22.56 -1.10
N GLY A 291 10.15 -23.50 -0.48
CA GLY A 291 10.72 -24.46 0.46
C GLY A 291 11.56 -23.80 1.55
N ALA A 292 12.77 -24.32 1.77
CA ALA A 292 13.72 -23.80 2.75
C ALA A 292 14.18 -22.35 2.47
N ASN A 293 13.97 -21.82 1.26
CA ASN A 293 14.36 -20.45 0.93
C ASN A 293 13.38 -19.40 1.46
N TYR A 294 12.13 -19.78 1.77
CA TYR A 294 11.06 -18.85 2.14
C TYR A 294 11.39 -17.92 3.32
N PRO A 295 12.01 -18.40 4.43
CA PRO A 295 12.35 -17.52 5.55
C PRO A 295 13.37 -16.43 5.19
N ARG A 296 14.43 -16.77 4.44
CA ARG A 296 15.45 -15.81 4.00
C ARG A 296 14.88 -14.81 3.00
N LEU A 297 14.05 -15.26 2.06
CA LEU A 297 13.31 -14.40 1.13
C LEU A 297 12.43 -13.38 1.88
N THR A 298 11.71 -13.85 2.90
CA THR A 298 10.88 -13.01 3.77
C THR A 298 11.72 -11.99 4.55
N GLU A 299 12.87 -12.39 5.08
CA GLU A 299 13.78 -11.49 5.78
C GLU A 299 14.29 -10.37 4.86
N ILE A 300 14.73 -10.71 3.65
CA ILE A 300 15.21 -9.74 2.65
C ILE A 300 14.10 -8.74 2.29
N LYS A 301 12.86 -9.23 2.11
CA LYS A 301 11.69 -8.38 1.83
C LYS A 301 11.31 -7.47 3.00
N ASN A 302 11.30 -8.01 4.22
CA ASN A 302 10.88 -7.30 5.43
C ASN A 302 11.91 -6.29 5.95
N LYS A 303 13.12 -6.20 5.38
CA LYS A 303 14.03 -5.06 5.63
C LYS A 303 13.39 -3.70 5.28
N GLN A 304 12.28 -3.70 4.54
CA GLN A 304 11.42 -2.54 4.25
C GLN A 304 10.18 -2.54 5.18
N ASN A 305 10.32 -2.04 6.42
CA ASN A 305 9.23 -1.95 7.41
C ASN A 305 8.24 -0.81 7.10
N PHE A 306 6.94 -1.03 7.32
CA PHE A 306 5.87 -0.04 7.09
C PHE A 306 6.00 1.20 7.99
N HIS A 307 6.45 1.06 9.25
CA HIS A 307 6.75 2.22 10.10
C HIS A 307 7.94 3.06 9.60
N LYS A 308 8.88 2.45 8.89
CA LYS A 308 10.00 3.15 8.25
C LYS A 308 9.48 4.07 7.15
N THR A 309 8.42 3.67 6.44
CA THR A 309 7.97 4.33 5.21
C THR A 309 7.38 5.73 5.44
N PHE A 310 6.64 5.97 6.53
CA PHE A 310 6.08 7.32 6.77
C PHE A 310 7.14 8.36 7.14
N LEU A 311 8.01 8.06 8.12
CA LEU A 311 9.02 9.02 8.57
C LEU A 311 10.19 9.09 7.58
N VAL A 312 10.70 7.96 7.08
CA VAL A 312 11.85 7.96 6.16
C VAL A 312 11.43 8.47 4.78
N ASN A 313 10.37 7.92 4.18
CA ASN A 313 10.00 8.31 2.82
C ASN A 313 9.11 9.56 2.79
N GLY A 314 8.13 9.64 3.70
CA GLY A 314 7.20 10.78 3.76
C GLY A 314 7.88 12.09 4.19
N THR A 315 8.86 12.05 5.12
CA THR A 315 9.54 13.28 5.59
C THR A 315 11.02 13.39 5.17
N GLY A 316 11.53 12.44 4.40
CA GLY A 316 12.94 12.41 3.96
C GLY A 316 13.93 12.17 5.09
N MET A 317 13.49 11.60 6.22
CA MET A 317 14.34 11.37 7.40
C MET A 317 15.36 10.27 7.14
N SER A 318 16.60 10.46 7.58
CA SER A 318 17.62 9.41 7.46
C SER A 318 17.32 8.23 8.40
N ASN A 319 17.74 7.01 8.03
CA ASN A 319 17.57 5.83 8.89
C ASN A 319 18.19 6.01 10.29
N ARG A 320 19.35 6.69 10.36
CA ARG A 320 20.04 6.99 11.62
C ARG A 320 19.20 7.90 12.51
N ASP A 321 18.64 8.97 11.95
CA ASP A 321 17.80 9.91 12.71
C ASP A 321 16.46 9.27 13.10
N HIS A 322 15.91 8.41 12.24
CA HIS A 322 14.73 7.60 12.55
C HIS A 322 14.98 6.65 13.73
N GLU A 323 16.10 5.90 13.72
CA GLU A 323 16.49 5.03 14.83
C GLU A 323 16.63 5.80 16.15
N MET A 324 17.20 7.01 16.09
CA MET A 324 17.31 7.90 17.24
C MET A 324 15.91 8.28 17.78
N MET A 325 14.97 8.58 16.89
CA MET A 325 13.59 8.93 17.23
C MET A 325 12.82 7.75 17.86
N VAL A 326 12.98 6.52 17.34
CA VAL A 326 12.17 5.36 17.75
C VAL A 326 12.81 4.45 18.83
N SER A 327 14.06 4.70 19.24
CA SER A 327 14.78 3.84 20.19
C SER A 327 14.04 3.69 21.54
N LYS A 328 14.18 2.52 22.21
CA LYS A 328 13.53 2.26 23.51
C LYS A 328 14.00 3.19 24.64
N ALA A 329 15.23 3.71 24.58
CA ALA A 329 15.71 4.75 25.50
C ALA A 329 15.00 6.10 25.26
N THR A 330 14.39 6.26 24.08
CA THR A 330 13.71 7.46 23.58
C THR A 330 12.17 7.39 23.76
N LYS A 331 11.59 6.22 24.07
CA LYS A 331 10.16 5.93 23.87
C LYS A 331 9.21 6.57 24.90
N ALA A 332 8.18 7.24 24.36
CA ALA A 332 6.88 7.64 24.92
C ALA A 332 6.84 8.82 25.90
N LYS A 333 7.61 8.82 27.00
CA LYS A 333 7.30 9.77 28.09
C LYS A 333 7.49 11.24 27.72
N PHE A 334 8.57 11.60 27.02
CA PHE A 334 8.89 13.01 26.75
C PHE A 334 8.03 13.68 25.66
N GLU A 335 7.68 13.01 24.57
CA GLU A 335 6.76 13.59 23.58
C GLU A 335 5.32 13.65 24.14
N GLU A 336 4.93 12.64 24.93
CA GLU A 336 3.67 12.65 25.65
C GLU A 336 3.63 13.81 26.66
N ASP A 337 4.70 14.03 27.42
CA ASP A 337 4.85 15.17 28.34
C ASP A 337 4.78 16.51 27.59
N LEU A 338 5.41 16.64 26.42
CA LEU A 338 5.29 17.83 25.57
C LEU A 338 3.86 18.04 25.06
N HIS A 339 3.19 16.99 24.58
CA HIS A 339 1.80 17.09 24.12
C HIS A 339 0.86 17.44 25.27
N LEU A 340 1.03 16.82 26.44
CA LEU A 340 0.26 17.10 27.65
C LEU A 340 0.49 18.53 28.15
N GLY A 341 1.74 19.00 28.12
CA GLY A 341 2.12 20.33 28.59
C GLY A 341 1.64 21.47 27.69
N PHE A 342 1.57 21.25 26.37
CA PHE A 342 1.33 22.34 25.41
C PHE A 342 0.13 22.16 24.48
N LEU A 343 -0.10 20.97 23.91
CA LEU A 343 -1.16 20.75 22.91
C LEU A 343 -2.49 20.24 23.49
N LEU A 344 -2.45 19.69 24.70
CA LEU A 344 -3.62 19.21 25.45
C LEU A 344 -3.91 20.05 26.70
N ASN A 345 -3.02 20.98 27.04
CA ASN A 345 -3.22 21.94 28.12
C ASN A 345 -4.05 23.12 27.63
N GLU A 346 -5.18 23.40 28.29
CA GLU A 346 -6.13 24.43 27.86
C GLU A 346 -5.51 25.83 27.79
N THR A 347 -4.68 26.20 28.77
CA THR A 347 -4.02 27.51 28.81
C THR A 347 -3.03 27.67 27.67
N ALA A 348 -2.14 26.70 27.48
CA ALA A 348 -1.14 26.74 26.42
C ALA A 348 -1.76 26.73 25.01
N VAL A 349 -2.86 25.97 24.82
CA VAL A 349 -3.61 26.00 23.56
C VAL A 349 -4.27 27.35 23.34
N SER A 350 -4.84 27.95 24.39
CA SER A 350 -5.47 29.29 24.27
C SER A 350 -4.46 30.38 23.89
N GLU A 351 -3.21 30.30 24.38
CA GLU A 351 -2.11 31.17 23.93
C GLU A 351 -1.80 30.98 22.44
N LEU A 352 -1.64 29.73 22.00
CA LEU A 352 -1.41 29.38 20.60
C LEU A 352 -2.52 29.89 19.69
N THR A 353 -3.78 29.75 20.11
CA THR A 353 -4.92 30.22 19.32
C THR A 353 -4.98 31.75 19.26
N ARG A 354 -4.64 32.46 20.34
CA ARG A 354 -4.50 33.93 20.30
C ARG A 354 -3.44 34.37 19.30
N ALA A 355 -2.28 33.72 19.30
CA ALA A 355 -1.23 33.97 18.33
C ALA A 355 -1.71 33.70 16.89
N PHE A 356 -2.37 32.56 16.65
CA PHE A 356 -2.96 32.23 15.35
C PHE A 356 -3.97 33.30 14.87
N VAL A 357 -4.93 33.70 15.71
CA VAL A 357 -5.93 34.73 15.36
C VAL A 357 -5.26 36.04 14.97
N CYS A 358 -4.22 36.46 15.70
CA CYS A 358 -3.44 37.65 15.39
C CYS A 358 -2.76 37.54 14.02
N PHE A 359 -2.01 36.45 13.76
CA PHE A 359 -1.31 36.27 12.50
C PHE A 359 -2.24 36.01 11.33
N PHE A 360 -3.40 35.38 11.55
CA PHE A 360 -4.40 35.18 10.50
C PHE A 360 -5.00 36.51 10.06
N LYS A 361 -5.30 37.43 11.00
CA LYS A 361 -5.67 38.80 10.65
C LYS A 361 -4.55 39.51 9.87
N GLN A 362 -3.30 39.41 10.33
CA GLN A 362 -2.18 40.04 9.63
C GLN A 362 -2.02 39.52 8.20
N GLU A 363 -2.16 38.21 7.97
CA GLU A 363 -2.10 37.64 6.62
C GLU A 363 -3.30 38.08 5.76
N ILE A 364 -4.51 38.19 6.35
CA ILE A 364 -5.70 38.77 5.70
C ILE A 364 -5.48 40.25 5.32
N ASP A 365 -4.86 41.04 6.20
CA ASP A 365 -4.62 42.47 5.99
C ASP A 365 -3.40 42.73 5.07
N SER A 366 -2.55 41.73 4.84
CA SER A 366 -1.41 41.81 3.94
C SER A 366 -1.84 41.81 2.46
N ALA A 367 -0.95 42.23 1.54
CA ALA A 367 -1.21 42.20 0.09
C ALA A 367 -1.61 40.80 -0.45
N ARG A 368 -1.32 39.71 0.28
CA ARG A 368 -1.74 38.35 -0.12
C ARG A 368 -3.20 38.04 0.26
N GLY A 369 -3.75 38.74 1.25
CA GLY A 369 -5.13 38.61 1.71
C GLY A 369 -6.01 39.82 1.41
N SER A 370 -5.44 40.96 0.99
CA SER A 370 -6.17 42.22 0.82
C SER A 370 -7.22 42.10 -0.28
N VAL A 371 -8.48 42.30 0.10
CA VAL A 371 -9.64 42.27 -0.81
C VAL A 371 -9.73 43.51 -1.69
N GLU A 372 -8.86 44.50 -1.54
CA GLU A 372 -8.77 45.64 -2.47
C GLU A 372 -8.46 45.20 -3.92
N GLU A 373 -7.80 44.05 -4.12
CA GLU A 373 -7.64 43.41 -5.44
C GLU A 373 -8.83 42.51 -5.86
N TYR A 374 -9.74 42.19 -4.94
CA TYR A 374 -10.80 41.18 -5.09
C TYR A 374 -12.23 41.71 -4.93
N GLU A 375 -12.42 42.99 -4.56
CA GLU A 375 -13.75 43.58 -4.40
C GLU A 375 -14.52 43.52 -5.73
N GLY A 376 -15.60 42.73 -5.76
CA GLY A 376 -16.41 42.47 -6.95
C GLY A 376 -15.88 41.42 -7.93
N ARG A 377 -14.80 40.68 -7.59
CA ARG A 377 -14.25 39.58 -8.42
C ARG A 377 -14.63 38.21 -7.87
N GLU A 378 -14.64 37.21 -8.75
CA GLU A 378 -14.79 35.81 -8.39
C GLU A 378 -13.48 35.24 -7.87
N VAL A 379 -13.51 34.61 -6.70
CA VAL A 379 -12.34 34.03 -6.02
C VAL A 379 -12.63 32.57 -5.68
N GLY A 380 -11.66 31.69 -5.91
CA GLY A 380 -11.72 30.31 -5.40
C GLY A 380 -11.52 30.29 -3.89
N LEU A 381 -12.54 29.86 -3.15
CA LEU A 381 -12.58 29.89 -1.68
C LEU A 381 -11.39 29.14 -1.06
N TYR A 382 -11.14 27.90 -1.49
CA TYR A 382 -10.07 27.07 -0.94
C TYR A 382 -8.68 27.56 -1.39
N ALA A 383 -8.54 27.98 -2.65
CA ALA A 383 -7.30 28.51 -3.19
C ALA A 383 -6.87 29.81 -2.48
N TRP A 384 -7.83 30.66 -2.10
CA TRP A 384 -7.59 31.88 -1.33
C TRP A 384 -7.27 31.58 0.14
N LEU A 385 -8.09 30.75 0.80
CA LEU A 385 -7.96 30.48 2.23
C LEU A 385 -6.64 29.76 2.57
N ARG A 386 -6.24 28.79 1.75
CA ARG A 386 -5.13 27.88 2.04
C ARG A 386 -3.81 28.59 2.35
N PRO A 387 -3.27 29.47 1.48
CA PRO A 387 -1.99 30.10 1.75
C PRO A 387 -2.01 31.04 2.96
N ILE A 388 -3.12 31.72 3.21
CA ILE A 388 -3.31 32.67 4.32
C ILE A 388 -3.33 31.92 5.65
N MET A 389 -4.19 30.90 5.74
CA MET A 389 -4.34 30.11 6.96
C MET A 389 -3.05 29.36 7.28
N MET A 390 -2.43 28.72 6.28
CA MET A 390 -1.19 27.97 6.49
C MET A 390 -0.06 28.84 7.05
N ARG A 391 0.14 30.04 6.48
CA ARG A 391 1.20 30.95 6.96
C ARG A 391 0.93 31.44 8.37
N ALA A 392 -0.33 31.72 8.71
CA ALA A 392 -0.71 32.11 10.05
C ALA A 392 -0.39 31.00 11.07
N SER A 393 -0.76 29.75 10.77
CA SER A 393 -0.50 28.58 11.63
C SER A 393 1.00 28.32 11.79
N VAL A 394 1.75 28.33 10.68
CA VAL A 394 3.21 28.16 10.70
C VAL A 394 3.88 29.26 11.53
N THR A 395 3.45 30.51 11.39
CA THR A 395 4.02 31.65 12.14
C THR A 395 3.67 31.55 13.64
N ALA A 396 2.44 31.18 13.97
CA ALA A 396 2.00 30.99 15.34
C ALA A 396 2.84 29.91 16.06
N PHE A 397 3.16 28.81 15.38
CA PHE A 397 3.96 27.75 15.98
C PHE A 397 5.47 28.01 15.94
N MET A 398 6.01 28.37 14.77
CA MET A 398 7.44 28.33 14.46
C MET A 398 8.10 29.72 14.39
N GLY A 399 7.34 30.80 14.58
CA GLY A 399 7.86 32.16 14.61
C GLY A 399 7.82 32.85 13.25
N GLN A 400 8.11 34.15 13.23
CA GLN A 400 8.14 34.96 12.00
C GLN A 400 9.35 34.63 11.11
N HIS A 401 10.46 34.15 11.69
CA HIS A 401 11.68 33.90 10.93
C HIS A 401 11.52 32.80 9.87
N ILE A 402 10.71 31.76 10.10
CA ILE A 402 10.51 30.69 9.11
C ILE A 402 9.88 31.23 7.82
N VAL A 403 8.83 32.04 7.91
CA VAL A 403 8.15 32.59 6.73
C VAL A 403 8.98 33.67 6.04
N ASN A 404 9.82 34.41 6.79
CA ASN A 404 10.73 35.41 6.22
C ASN A 404 11.92 34.77 5.49
N LYS A 405 12.48 33.68 6.02
CA LYS A 405 13.64 32.98 5.44
C LYS A 405 13.25 31.92 4.40
N TYR A 406 11.99 31.49 4.42
CA TYR A 406 11.44 30.58 3.44
C TYR A 406 10.07 31.06 2.91
N PRO A 407 10.04 32.14 2.09
CA PRO A 407 8.79 32.70 1.57
C PRO A 407 7.96 31.76 0.68
N GLN A 408 8.60 30.76 0.07
CA GLN A 408 7.97 29.75 -0.80
C GLN A 408 7.40 28.55 -0.04
N ILE A 409 7.48 28.52 1.29
CA ILE A 409 7.06 27.37 2.11
C ILE A 409 5.66 26.86 1.77
N THR A 410 4.73 27.76 1.46
CA THR A 410 3.35 27.45 1.13
C THR A 410 3.19 26.75 -0.23
N ASP A 411 3.91 27.22 -1.25
CA ASP A 411 3.83 26.65 -2.60
C ASP A 411 4.50 25.28 -2.65
N ASP A 412 5.65 25.14 -1.97
CA ASP A 412 6.34 23.86 -1.86
C ASP A 412 5.54 22.86 -1.03
N PHE A 413 4.91 23.31 0.07
CA PHE A 413 4.04 22.45 0.86
C PHE A 413 2.84 21.95 0.08
N LEU A 414 2.25 22.77 -0.79
CA LEU A 414 1.14 22.35 -1.62
C LEU A 414 1.52 21.18 -2.54
N GLU A 415 2.68 21.26 -3.20
CA GLU A 415 3.13 20.19 -4.10
C GLU A 415 3.54 18.94 -3.32
N TYR A 416 4.13 19.11 -2.13
CA TYR A 416 4.44 18.03 -1.20
C TYR A 416 3.17 17.31 -0.70
N ASP A 417 2.18 18.06 -0.21
CA ASP A 417 0.96 17.55 0.39
C ASP A 417 0.11 16.76 -0.62
N LYS A 418 0.01 17.26 -1.87
CA LYS A 418 -0.64 16.54 -2.98
C LYS A 418 -0.03 15.17 -3.27
N GLY A 419 1.27 15.00 -3.01
CA GLY A 419 2.01 13.79 -3.30
C GLY A 419 2.45 13.02 -2.06
N ILE A 420 1.90 13.32 -0.88
CA ILE A 420 2.38 12.71 0.37
C ILE A 420 2.22 11.19 0.36
N LEU A 421 1.11 10.67 -0.17
CA LEU A 421 0.91 9.22 -0.26
C LEU A 421 1.86 8.60 -1.29
N ASP A 422 2.18 9.29 -2.39
CA ASP A 422 3.19 8.83 -3.34
C ASP A 422 4.56 8.67 -2.64
N LEU A 423 4.94 9.63 -1.77
CA LEU A 423 6.14 9.56 -0.96
C LEU A 423 6.07 8.45 0.09
N VAL A 424 4.99 8.38 0.87
CA VAL A 424 4.80 7.40 1.96
C VAL A 424 4.74 5.97 1.43
N PHE A 425 4.22 5.72 0.23
CA PHE A 425 4.22 4.39 -0.36
C PHE A 425 5.48 4.10 -1.20
N GLY A 426 6.41 5.05 -1.30
CA GLY A 426 7.67 4.87 -2.03
C GLY A 426 7.46 4.75 -3.53
N VAL A 427 6.46 5.42 -4.10
CA VAL A 427 6.27 5.47 -5.56
C VAL A 427 7.54 6.07 -6.17
N PRO A 428 8.23 5.37 -7.09
CA PRO A 428 9.54 5.81 -7.55
C PRO A 428 9.55 7.23 -8.11
N ARG A 429 10.59 8.00 -7.77
CA ARG A 429 10.79 9.40 -8.21
C ARG A 429 10.64 9.57 -9.73
N LEU A 430 11.01 8.56 -10.51
CA LEU A 430 10.83 8.56 -11.97
C LEU A 430 9.38 8.82 -12.41
N PHE A 431 8.40 8.27 -11.70
CA PHE A 431 6.97 8.41 -12.03
C PHE A 431 6.33 9.64 -11.39
N LYS A 432 6.88 10.08 -10.24
CA LYS A 432 6.33 11.18 -9.43
C LYS A 432 7.45 12.13 -8.99
N PRO A 433 8.13 12.87 -9.88
CA PRO A 433 9.29 13.66 -9.49
C PRO A 433 8.94 14.87 -8.59
N ARG A 434 7.79 15.51 -8.83
CA ARG A 434 7.43 16.79 -8.19
C ARG A 434 7.29 16.71 -6.67
N PRO A 435 6.63 15.70 -6.07
CA PRO A 435 6.56 15.58 -4.60
C PRO A 435 7.94 15.41 -3.95
N TYR A 436 8.86 14.67 -4.57
CA TYR A 436 10.24 14.51 -4.06
C TYR A 436 11.01 15.83 -4.13
N GLU A 437 10.91 16.55 -5.24
CA GLU A 437 11.57 17.86 -5.37
C GLU A 437 11.00 18.88 -4.38
N ALA A 438 9.69 18.87 -4.14
CA ALA A 438 9.04 19.70 -3.15
C ALA A 438 9.51 19.37 -1.72
N GLN A 439 9.55 18.07 -1.37
CA GLN A 439 10.09 17.59 -0.09
C GLN A 439 11.54 18.07 0.11
N GLU A 440 12.40 17.92 -0.90
CA GLU A 440 13.79 18.37 -0.85
C GLU A 440 13.89 19.89 -0.61
N ARG A 441 13.12 20.70 -1.33
CA ARG A 441 13.09 22.17 -1.13
C ARG A 441 12.62 22.55 0.27
N MET A 442 11.59 21.87 0.78
CA MET A 442 11.09 22.07 2.14
C MET A 442 12.14 21.75 3.19
N LEU A 443 12.81 20.59 3.08
CA LEU A 443 13.89 20.20 3.99
C LEU A 443 15.01 21.23 4.00
N GLN A 444 15.43 21.72 2.83
CA GLN A 444 16.43 22.77 2.74
C GLN A 444 15.95 24.10 3.35
N GLY A 445 14.65 24.43 3.20
CA GLY A 445 14.03 25.58 3.85
C GLY A 445 14.09 25.51 5.37
N PHE A 446 13.71 24.38 5.95
CA PHE A 446 13.79 24.15 7.39
C PHE A 446 15.23 24.14 7.90
N ILE A 447 16.18 23.54 7.18
CA ILE A 447 17.61 23.58 7.54
C ILE A 447 18.10 25.04 7.62
N ARG A 448 17.76 25.88 6.63
CA ARG A 448 18.13 27.31 6.65
C ARG A 448 17.55 28.04 7.86
N TRP A 449 16.29 27.79 8.20
CA TRP A 449 15.66 28.37 9.39
C TRP A 449 16.36 27.91 10.67
N ILE A 450 16.59 26.60 10.83
CA ILE A 450 17.30 26.02 11.99
C ILE A 450 18.68 26.66 12.16
N GLN A 451 19.44 26.81 11.07
CA GLN A 451 20.79 27.42 11.11
C GLN A 451 20.76 28.88 11.55
N VAL A 452 19.78 29.65 11.09
CA VAL A 452 19.60 31.06 11.50
C VAL A 452 19.28 31.13 12.98
N VAL A 453 18.29 30.37 13.43
CA VAL A 453 17.84 30.45 14.81
C VAL A 453 18.89 29.92 15.79
N ASP A 454 19.58 28.81 15.45
CA ASP A 454 20.69 28.29 16.27
C ASP A 454 21.84 29.33 16.40
N LYS A 455 22.07 30.16 15.37
CA LYS A 455 23.08 31.23 15.38
C LYS A 455 22.65 32.46 16.18
N GLU A 456 21.41 32.92 16.00
CA GLU A 456 20.85 34.12 16.68
C GLU A 456 20.72 33.92 18.19
N THR A 457 20.55 32.67 18.63
CA THR A 457 20.34 32.33 20.03
C THR A 457 21.62 32.03 20.81
N ASP A 458 22.81 32.25 20.23
CA ASP A 458 24.15 31.98 20.80
C ASP A 458 24.24 30.63 21.53
N ASN A 459 23.73 29.59 20.88
CA ASN A 459 23.61 28.25 21.45
C ASN A 459 22.80 28.13 22.77
N ARG A 460 22.13 29.17 23.27
CA ARG A 460 21.28 29.11 24.47
C ARG A 460 20.19 28.04 24.31
N LYS A 461 19.76 27.42 25.42
CA LYS A 461 18.60 26.54 25.39
C LYS A 461 17.35 27.39 25.10
N PRO A 462 16.45 26.98 24.19
CA PRO A 462 15.16 27.65 24.01
C PRO A 462 14.46 27.76 25.36
N ASP A 463 14.04 28.97 25.76
CA ASP A 463 13.26 29.14 26.98
C ASP A 463 11.89 28.50 26.78
N THR A 464 11.54 27.57 27.67
CA THR A 464 10.29 26.82 27.64
C THR A 464 9.35 27.16 28.78
N GLN A 465 9.79 28.02 29.72
CA GLN A 465 9.15 28.22 31.00
C GLN A 465 8.82 29.67 31.32
N ASP A 466 9.44 30.66 30.66
CA ASP A 466 9.10 32.06 30.87
C ASP A 466 7.63 32.33 30.50
N PRO A 467 6.75 32.64 31.46
CA PRO A 467 5.34 32.95 31.21
C PRO A 467 5.14 34.32 30.54
N GLU A 468 6.12 35.23 30.66
CA GLU A 468 6.05 36.58 30.07
C GLU A 468 6.39 36.57 28.56
N GLU A 469 7.02 35.51 28.06
CA GLU A 469 7.31 35.30 26.64
C GLU A 469 6.42 34.17 26.06
N GLU A 470 5.10 34.39 25.92
CA GLU A 470 4.18 33.39 25.32
C GLU A 470 4.59 32.97 23.89
N TRP A 471 5.16 33.90 23.10
CA TRP A 471 5.59 33.71 21.72
C TRP A 471 6.82 34.60 21.39
N GLU A 472 7.74 34.12 20.55
CA GLU A 472 8.90 34.91 20.09
C GLU A 472 9.21 34.74 18.58
N PRO A 473 9.86 35.71 17.89
CA PRO A 473 9.99 35.72 16.43
C PRO A 473 10.80 34.57 15.81
N SER A 474 11.71 33.94 16.55
CA SER A 474 12.71 33.01 16.03
C SER A 474 12.20 31.57 16.02
N TRP A 475 11.84 31.03 17.19
CA TRP A 475 11.27 29.70 17.38
C TRP A 475 9.75 29.68 17.46
N GLY A 476 9.09 30.82 17.71
CA GLY A 476 7.64 30.92 17.86
C GLY A 476 7.15 30.53 19.24
N SER A 477 6.20 29.60 19.26
CA SER A 477 5.53 29.12 20.47
C SER A 477 6.48 28.41 21.45
N ARG A 478 6.07 28.34 22.73
CA ARG A 478 6.76 27.50 23.73
C ARG A 478 6.87 26.03 23.32
N TYR A 479 5.87 25.51 22.60
CA TYR A 479 5.89 24.14 22.08
C TYR A 479 7.00 23.92 21.05
N SER A 480 7.12 24.80 20.06
CA SER A 480 8.19 24.73 19.05
C SER A 480 9.57 24.86 19.70
N ARG A 481 9.74 25.80 20.64
CA ARG A 481 10.95 25.95 21.46
C ARG A 481 11.31 24.65 22.18
N ALA A 482 10.35 24.02 22.84
CA ALA A 482 10.56 22.79 23.59
C ALA A 482 10.93 21.61 22.68
N ARG A 483 10.31 21.49 21.50
CA ARG A 483 10.69 20.47 20.50
C ARG A 483 12.11 20.67 19.98
N GLN A 484 12.48 21.91 19.70
CA GLN A 484 13.80 22.25 19.17
C GLN A 484 14.90 22.02 20.22
N ALA A 485 14.62 22.35 21.49
CA ALA A 485 15.48 22.00 22.62
C ALA A 485 15.68 20.48 22.72
N LEU A 486 14.58 19.72 22.69
CA LEU A 486 14.59 18.26 22.83
C LEU A 486 15.47 17.58 21.78
N TRP A 487 15.27 17.89 20.50
CA TRP A 487 16.01 17.22 19.43
C TRP A 487 17.47 17.62 19.40
N ARG A 488 17.79 18.86 19.78
CA ARG A 488 19.16 19.33 19.92
C ARG A 488 19.88 18.64 21.07
N GLU A 489 19.25 18.50 22.24
CA GLU A 489 19.81 17.77 23.39
C GLU A 489 20.08 16.28 23.08
N ARG A 490 19.27 15.69 22.21
CA ARG A 490 19.43 14.30 21.77
C ARG A 490 20.47 14.10 20.67
N GLY A 491 21.06 15.18 20.17
CA GLY A 491 22.07 15.12 19.10
C GLY A 491 21.48 14.76 17.73
N MET A 492 20.19 15.02 17.50
CA MET A 492 19.57 14.84 16.19
C MET A 492 20.22 15.78 15.18
N SER A 493 20.48 15.27 13.97
CA SER A 493 21.09 16.07 12.91
C SER A 493 20.19 17.26 12.50
N GLN A 494 20.76 18.30 11.88
CA GLN A 494 19.94 19.40 11.33
C GLN A 494 18.94 18.89 10.29
N SER A 495 19.34 17.91 9.46
CA SER A 495 18.45 17.26 8.50
C SER A 495 17.33 16.47 9.20
N GLY A 496 17.64 15.74 10.28
CA GLY A 496 16.64 15.04 11.08
C GLY A 496 15.64 15.99 11.72
N ARG A 497 16.12 17.10 12.31
CA ARG A 497 15.26 18.18 12.84
C ARG A 497 14.37 18.77 11.76
N ALA A 498 14.91 19.03 10.57
CA ALA A 498 14.13 19.51 9.43
C ALA A 498 13.03 18.53 8.99
N SER A 499 13.31 17.22 8.95
CA SER A 499 12.30 16.19 8.68
C SER A 499 11.20 16.15 9.74
N VAL A 500 11.56 16.28 11.01
CA VAL A 500 10.58 16.35 12.12
C VAL A 500 9.70 17.60 12.02
N GLU A 501 10.24 18.73 11.57
CA GLU A 501 9.45 19.95 11.32
C GLU A 501 8.57 19.86 10.08
N LEU A 502 9.04 19.22 9.00
CA LEU A 502 8.20 18.93 7.84
C LEU A 502 6.98 18.06 8.23
N GLY A 503 7.21 17.00 9.00
CA GLY A 503 6.11 16.17 9.53
C GLY A 503 5.14 16.95 10.43
N PHE A 504 5.65 17.93 11.19
CA PHE A 504 4.81 18.81 12.01
C PHE A 504 3.99 19.80 11.17
N VAL A 505 4.60 20.46 10.18
CA VAL A 505 3.89 21.37 9.27
C VAL A 505 2.82 20.61 8.47
N PHE A 506 3.07 19.36 8.09
CA PHE A 506 2.05 18.46 7.54
C PHE A 506 0.89 18.25 8.53
N GLY A 507 1.18 17.79 9.76
CA GLY A 507 0.14 17.57 10.77
C GLY A 507 -0.66 18.82 11.13
N LEU A 508 -0.02 19.99 11.08
CA LEU A 508 -0.60 21.29 11.37
C LEU A 508 -1.59 21.75 10.29
N ASN A 509 -1.25 21.58 9.01
CA ASN A 509 -1.97 22.27 7.92
C ASN A 509 -2.84 21.36 7.05
N SER A 510 -2.43 20.11 6.80
CA SER A 510 -3.12 19.21 5.85
C SER A 510 -4.53 18.84 6.30
N ASN A 511 -4.91 19.11 7.55
CA ASN A 511 -6.21 18.76 8.11
C ASN A 511 -7.10 19.98 8.41
N ALA A 512 -6.56 20.99 9.10
CA ALA A 512 -7.34 22.15 9.56
C ALA A 512 -7.79 23.06 8.41
N VAL A 513 -6.91 23.30 7.44
CA VAL A 513 -7.21 24.16 6.28
C VAL A 513 -8.36 23.60 5.43
N PRO A 514 -8.32 22.34 4.94
CA PRO A 514 -9.45 21.80 4.19
C PRO A 514 -10.72 21.65 5.05
N ALA A 515 -10.63 21.36 6.35
CA ALA A 515 -11.81 21.33 7.22
C ALA A 515 -12.50 22.71 7.29
N THR A 516 -11.73 23.79 7.40
CA THR A 516 -12.23 25.17 7.36
C THR A 516 -12.92 25.48 6.03
N ALA A 517 -12.32 25.05 4.93
CA ALA A 517 -12.89 25.23 3.59
C ALA A 517 -14.22 24.49 3.44
N TRP A 518 -14.30 23.22 3.84
CA TRP A 518 -15.54 22.45 3.82
C TRP A 518 -16.64 23.08 4.66
N MET A 519 -16.31 23.58 5.86
CA MET A 519 -17.27 24.30 6.69
C MET A 519 -17.81 25.53 5.97
N LEU A 520 -16.95 26.37 5.41
CA LEU A 520 -17.36 27.58 4.69
C LEU A 520 -18.20 27.25 3.45
N MET A 521 -17.85 26.21 2.68
CA MET A 521 -18.65 25.77 1.54
C MET A 521 -20.08 25.38 1.96
N HIS A 522 -20.24 24.58 3.02
CA HIS A 522 -21.58 24.20 3.50
C HIS A 522 -22.36 25.36 4.13
N ILE A 523 -21.68 26.27 4.84
CA ILE A 523 -22.34 27.45 5.43
C ILE A 523 -22.85 28.41 4.36
N LEU A 524 -22.11 28.54 3.25
CA LEU A 524 -22.41 29.46 2.14
C LEU A 524 -23.32 28.85 1.06
N ASP A 525 -23.72 27.58 1.19
CA ASP A 525 -24.56 26.89 0.22
C ASP A 525 -25.95 27.54 0.13
N PRO A 526 -26.32 28.14 -1.01
CA PRO A 526 -27.59 28.84 -1.18
C PRO A 526 -28.82 27.92 -1.09
N ARG A 527 -28.62 26.60 -1.20
CA ARG A 527 -29.69 25.60 -1.01
C ARG A 527 -30.08 25.43 0.47
N HIS A 528 -29.26 25.94 1.39
CA HIS A 528 -29.49 25.95 2.84
C HIS A 528 -29.44 27.38 3.40
N PRO A 529 -30.34 28.29 2.94
CA PRO A 529 -30.22 29.73 3.20
C PRO A 529 -30.36 30.12 4.69
N HIS A 530 -30.81 29.21 5.54
CA HIS A 530 -30.91 29.42 6.98
C HIS A 530 -29.57 29.31 7.72
N LEU A 531 -28.58 28.61 7.17
CA LEU A 531 -27.32 28.31 7.88
C LEU A 531 -26.48 29.57 8.13
N LEU A 532 -26.15 30.33 7.09
CA LEU A 532 -25.31 31.52 7.24
C LEU A 532 -25.85 32.53 8.28
N PRO A 533 -27.15 32.91 8.27
CA PRO A 533 -27.69 33.79 9.31
C PRO A 533 -27.65 33.21 10.72
N GLN A 534 -27.77 31.89 10.88
CA GLN A 534 -27.71 31.23 12.19
C GLN A 534 -26.27 31.20 12.72
N VAL A 535 -25.32 30.76 11.89
CA VAL A 535 -23.89 30.76 12.23
C VAL A 535 -23.40 32.17 12.53
N LEU A 536 -23.81 33.18 11.74
CA LEU A 536 -23.48 34.58 12.00
C LEU A 536 -23.92 35.06 13.39
N ARG A 537 -25.04 34.55 13.93
CA ARG A 537 -25.46 34.88 15.30
C ARG A 537 -24.52 34.27 16.33
N GLU A 538 -24.14 33.01 16.16
CA GLU A 538 -23.22 32.31 17.07
C GLU A 538 -21.83 32.96 17.06
N VAL A 539 -21.25 33.23 15.88
CA VAL A 539 -19.90 33.83 15.80
C VAL A 539 -19.87 35.29 16.25
N ARG A 540 -20.96 36.05 16.07
CA ARG A 540 -21.06 37.43 16.60
C ARG A 540 -21.13 37.46 18.13
N ALA A 541 -21.67 36.42 18.77
CA ALA A 541 -21.67 36.33 20.23
C ALA A 541 -20.25 36.11 20.80
N ALA A 542 -19.33 35.57 19.99
CA ALA A 542 -17.92 35.43 20.33
C ALA A 542 -17.06 36.66 20.01
N ALA A 543 -17.64 37.70 19.39
CA ALA A 543 -16.95 38.96 19.15
C ALA A 543 -17.13 39.90 20.37
N PRO A 544 -16.06 40.51 20.91
CA PRO A 544 -16.15 41.42 22.05
C PRO A 544 -16.87 42.71 21.67
N VAL A 545 -17.50 43.34 22.67
CA VAL A 545 -18.12 44.66 22.57
C VAL A 545 -17.24 45.65 23.33
N ASN A 546 -16.71 46.70 22.67
CA ASN A 546 -15.99 47.76 23.40
C ASN A 546 -16.94 48.57 24.28
N THR A 547 -16.38 49.13 25.36
CA THR A 547 -17.04 50.08 26.26
C THR A 547 -17.39 51.43 25.62
N ASP A 548 -16.89 51.73 24.42
CA ASP A 548 -17.19 52.96 23.65
C ASP A 548 -18.14 52.75 22.46
N GLY A 549 -18.65 51.53 22.25
CA GLY A 549 -19.56 51.20 21.16
C GLY A 549 -18.91 51.05 19.77
N SER A 550 -17.59 51.20 19.65
CA SER A 550 -16.86 50.85 18.43
C SER A 550 -16.58 49.34 18.38
N LYS A 551 -16.81 48.67 17.26
CA LYS A 551 -16.37 47.28 17.08
C LYS A 551 -14.91 47.31 16.68
N LEU A 552 -13.96 47.06 17.59
CA LEU A 552 -12.57 46.87 17.16
C LEU A 552 -12.34 45.42 16.71
N GLU A 553 -11.73 45.36 15.55
CA GLU A 553 -11.21 44.22 14.82
C GLU A 553 -10.25 43.35 15.69
N ALA A 554 -10.66 42.12 15.99
CA ALA A 554 -9.81 40.94 16.30
C ALA A 554 -9.26 40.67 17.72
N ALA A 555 -10.12 40.70 18.73
CA ALA A 555 -10.05 39.68 19.77
C ALA A 555 -11.26 38.75 19.58
N LEU A 556 -11.07 37.43 19.47
CA LEU A 556 -12.16 36.46 19.38
C LEU A 556 -12.22 35.67 20.69
N ASP A 557 -13.40 35.56 21.28
CA ASP A 557 -13.63 34.64 22.39
C ASP A 557 -13.78 33.21 21.86
N VAL A 558 -12.64 32.53 21.76
CA VAL A 558 -12.57 31.14 21.30
C VAL A 558 -13.33 30.20 22.24
N ARG A 559 -13.44 30.52 23.55
CA ARG A 559 -14.21 29.70 24.50
C ARG A 559 -15.69 29.73 24.15
N GLN A 560 -16.20 30.87 23.70
CA GLN A 560 -17.56 30.99 23.19
C GLN A 560 -17.76 30.26 21.84
N LEU A 561 -16.77 30.29 20.94
CA LEU A 561 -16.86 29.55 19.67
C LEU A 561 -16.92 28.04 19.90
N VAL A 562 -16.11 27.49 20.82
CA VAL A 562 -16.09 26.05 21.08
C VAL A 562 -17.32 25.54 21.84
N THR A 563 -18.21 26.42 22.31
CA THR A 563 -19.49 26.06 22.94
C THR A 563 -20.70 26.34 22.03
N SER A 564 -20.48 26.93 20.85
CA SER A 564 -21.54 27.31 19.90
C SER A 564 -22.20 26.06 19.26
N PRO A 565 -23.50 25.80 19.48
CA PRO A 565 -24.13 24.53 19.12
C PRO A 565 -24.08 24.19 17.62
N LEU A 566 -24.56 25.08 16.75
CA LEU A 566 -24.63 24.82 15.31
C LEU A 566 -23.23 24.75 14.71
N LEU A 567 -22.34 25.66 15.11
CA LEU A 567 -20.96 25.67 14.65
C LEU A 567 -20.22 24.37 15.01
N GLN A 568 -20.44 23.83 16.22
CA GLN A 568 -19.94 22.51 16.61
C GLN A 568 -20.52 21.38 15.77
N SER A 569 -21.82 21.42 15.51
CA SER A 569 -22.50 20.39 14.73
C SER A 569 -21.99 20.35 13.30
N ILE A 570 -21.84 21.51 12.64
CA ILE A 570 -21.24 21.63 11.30
C ILE A 570 -19.80 21.10 11.30
N PHE A 571 -18.98 21.47 12.29
CA PHE A 571 -17.61 20.98 12.38
C PHE A 571 -17.55 19.45 12.50
N HIS A 572 -18.38 18.84 13.35
CA HIS A 572 -18.40 17.37 13.49
C HIS A 572 -18.97 16.67 12.26
N GLU A 573 -19.92 17.28 11.56
CA GLU A 573 -20.42 16.74 10.30
C GLU A 573 -19.37 16.82 9.19
N VAL A 574 -18.59 17.90 9.14
CA VAL A 574 -17.42 17.97 8.25
C VAL A 574 -16.41 16.88 8.57
N LEU A 575 -16.11 16.65 9.85
CA LEU A 575 -15.21 15.57 10.26
C LEU A 575 -15.76 14.19 9.87
N ARG A 576 -17.08 13.97 10.00
CA ARG A 576 -17.71 12.71 9.59
C ARG A 576 -17.60 12.50 8.08
N VAL A 577 -17.96 13.50 7.29
CA VAL A 577 -18.07 13.35 5.83
C VAL A 577 -16.70 13.32 5.16
N TYR A 578 -15.77 14.17 5.61
CA TYR A 578 -14.54 14.47 4.86
C TYR A 578 -13.25 13.99 5.51
N VAL A 579 -13.28 13.33 6.67
CA VAL A 579 -12.07 12.77 7.29
C VAL A 579 -11.98 11.26 7.09
N ASP A 580 -10.88 10.86 6.48
CA ASP A 580 -10.44 9.47 6.32
C ASP A 580 -9.05 9.30 6.91
N VAL A 581 -8.99 8.88 8.17
CA VAL A 581 -7.74 8.54 8.85
C VAL A 581 -7.49 7.05 8.77
N LEU A 582 -6.27 6.67 8.38
CA LEU A 582 -5.82 5.28 8.39
C LEU A 582 -5.07 4.96 9.69
N VAL A 583 -5.71 4.22 10.59
CA VAL A 583 -5.04 3.69 11.78
C VAL A 583 -4.30 2.41 11.40
N ALA A 584 -2.97 2.48 11.41
CA ALA A 584 -2.09 1.34 11.13
C ALA A 584 -1.40 0.82 12.40
N ARG A 585 -1.25 -0.50 12.53
CA ARG A 585 -0.50 -1.17 13.61
C ARG A 585 0.30 -2.34 13.05
N GLU A 586 1.59 -2.40 13.37
CA GLU A 586 2.39 -3.61 13.18
C GLU A 586 2.13 -4.62 14.30
N ILE A 587 1.84 -5.86 13.91
CA ILE A 587 1.53 -6.96 14.83
C ILE A 587 2.84 -7.65 15.22
N ASN A 588 3.30 -7.41 16.45
CA ASN A 588 4.62 -7.89 16.91
C ASN A 588 4.64 -9.36 17.33
N GLU A 589 3.47 -9.94 17.60
CA GLU A 589 3.24 -11.33 17.99
C GLU A 589 1.84 -11.75 17.53
N ASP A 590 1.61 -13.05 17.34
CA ASP A 590 0.28 -13.55 16.95
C ASP A 590 -0.77 -13.05 17.96
N LEU A 591 -1.80 -12.38 17.44
CA LEU A 591 -2.81 -11.67 18.23
C LEU A 591 -4.20 -12.14 17.82
N GLU A 592 -4.96 -12.67 18.76
CA GLU A 592 -6.37 -12.98 18.54
C GLU A 592 -7.27 -11.87 19.10
N LEU A 593 -8.14 -11.31 18.24
CA LEU A 593 -9.13 -10.33 18.63
C LEU A 593 -10.56 -10.88 18.41
N PRO A 594 -11.51 -10.62 19.33
CA PRO A 594 -12.91 -10.96 19.09
C PRO A 594 -13.46 -10.13 17.94
N LEU A 595 -14.33 -10.73 17.10
CA LEU A 595 -14.95 -10.03 15.97
C LEU A 595 -15.85 -8.85 16.42
N HIS A 596 -16.47 -8.99 17.60
CA HIS A 596 -17.29 -7.96 18.22
C HIS A 596 -16.84 -7.68 19.66
N SER A 597 -16.77 -6.40 20.03
CA SER A 597 -16.34 -5.96 21.37
C SER A 597 -17.21 -6.48 22.51
N HIS A 598 -18.45 -6.90 22.22
CA HIS A 598 -19.44 -7.36 23.20
C HIS A 598 -19.87 -8.82 23.02
N ASP A 599 -19.38 -9.52 22.00
CA ASP A 599 -19.80 -10.88 21.70
C ASP A 599 -18.60 -11.81 21.49
N LYS A 600 -18.41 -12.72 22.45
CA LYS A 600 -17.33 -13.73 22.43
C LYS A 600 -17.72 -15.02 21.69
N ALA A 601 -18.98 -15.16 21.26
CA ALA A 601 -19.50 -16.38 20.66
C ALA A 601 -19.36 -16.42 19.12
N HIS A 602 -19.29 -15.26 18.46
CA HIS A 602 -19.30 -15.14 16.98
C HIS A 602 -17.92 -15.14 16.31
N GLY A 603 -16.97 -15.89 16.87
CA GLY A 603 -15.64 -16.09 16.27
C GLY A 603 -14.57 -15.07 16.65
N ARG A 604 -13.31 -15.44 16.40
CA ARG A 604 -12.11 -14.65 16.69
C ARG A 604 -11.31 -14.48 15.40
N LEU A 605 -10.71 -13.30 15.22
CA LEU A 605 -9.78 -13.01 14.13
C LEU A 605 -8.36 -13.22 14.65
N LEU A 606 -7.58 -14.06 13.96
CA LEU A 606 -6.16 -14.25 14.22
C LEU A 606 -5.34 -13.32 13.32
N PHE A 607 -4.65 -12.37 13.92
CA PHE A 607 -3.66 -11.52 13.27
C PHE A 607 -2.27 -12.12 13.49
N ARG A 608 -1.59 -12.48 12.41
CA ARG A 608 -0.25 -13.10 12.49
C ARG A 608 0.82 -12.07 12.83
N LYS A 609 1.85 -12.50 13.56
CA LYS A 609 3.09 -11.76 13.74
C LYS A 609 3.63 -11.27 12.40
N ASN A 610 4.16 -10.03 12.39
CA ASN A 610 4.67 -9.29 11.24
C ASN A 610 3.62 -8.89 10.20
N SER A 611 2.31 -9.01 10.50
CA SER A 611 1.26 -8.39 9.68
C SER A 611 1.05 -6.92 10.06
N VAL A 612 0.40 -6.17 9.16
CA VAL A 612 -0.05 -4.80 9.42
C VAL A 612 -1.57 -4.80 9.50
N LEU A 613 -2.12 -4.37 10.63
CA LEU A 613 -3.54 -4.08 10.78
C LEU A 613 -3.81 -2.66 10.29
N LEU A 614 -4.73 -2.52 9.34
CA LEU A 614 -5.19 -1.24 8.80
C LEU A 614 -6.68 -1.05 9.13
N ALA A 615 -7.02 0.08 9.74
CA ALA A 615 -8.39 0.47 10.03
C ALA A 615 -8.64 1.89 9.48
N PRO A 616 -9.30 2.04 8.32
CA PRO A 616 -9.73 3.34 7.80
C PRO A 616 -11.00 3.84 8.51
N SER A 617 -11.12 5.15 8.69
CA SER A 617 -12.28 5.73 9.38
C SER A 617 -13.52 5.89 8.51
N MET A 618 -13.34 6.04 7.19
CA MET A 618 -14.45 6.25 6.25
C MET A 618 -15.60 5.25 6.38
N PRO A 619 -15.37 3.91 6.40
CA PRO A 619 -16.48 2.95 6.54
C PRO A 619 -17.31 3.16 7.81
N SER A 620 -16.66 3.53 8.92
CA SER A 620 -17.32 3.79 10.20
C SER A 620 -18.08 5.11 10.20
N HIS A 621 -17.50 6.17 9.61
CA HIS A 621 -18.09 7.50 9.53
C HIS A 621 -19.31 7.57 8.59
N HIS A 622 -19.41 6.62 7.65
CA HIS A 622 -20.49 6.53 6.66
C HIS A 622 -21.38 5.30 6.86
N ASP A 623 -21.34 4.67 8.04
CA ASP A 623 -22.20 3.52 8.31
C ASP A 623 -23.68 3.91 8.29
N SER A 624 -24.38 3.47 7.25
CA SER A 624 -25.81 3.72 7.02
C SER A 624 -26.71 3.04 8.05
N THR A 625 -26.20 2.07 8.83
CA THR A 625 -26.92 1.46 9.96
C THR A 625 -26.90 2.34 11.20
N PHE A 626 -26.00 3.32 11.28
CA PHE A 626 -25.91 4.26 12.39
C PHE A 626 -26.41 5.67 11.98
N PHE A 627 -25.91 6.20 10.86
CA PHE A 627 -26.32 7.50 10.31
C PHE A 627 -27.50 7.35 9.34
N LYS A 628 -28.70 7.13 9.88
CA LYS A 628 -29.91 6.81 9.09
C LYS A 628 -30.68 8.05 8.61
N ASP A 629 -30.91 9.01 9.51
CA ASP A 629 -31.86 10.10 9.30
C ASP A 629 -31.19 11.47 9.57
N PRO A 630 -30.91 12.27 8.54
CA PRO A 630 -30.94 11.92 7.11
C PRO A 630 -29.82 10.92 6.75
N PRO A 631 -29.89 10.26 5.57
CA PRO A 631 -28.96 9.21 5.17
C PRO A 631 -27.48 9.59 5.30
N ALA A 632 -26.62 8.61 5.56
CA ALA A 632 -25.18 8.83 5.82
C ALA A 632 -24.44 9.62 4.72
N HIS A 633 -24.85 9.49 3.45
CA HIS A 633 -24.24 10.20 2.33
C HIS A 633 -24.67 11.68 2.24
N VAL A 634 -25.68 12.11 3.00
CA VAL A 634 -26.15 13.49 3.04
C VAL A 634 -25.39 14.24 4.13
N PHE A 635 -24.78 15.36 3.77
CA PHE A 635 -24.28 16.31 4.75
C PHE A 635 -25.46 16.99 5.44
N TYR A 636 -25.49 16.96 6.77
CA TYR A 636 -26.57 17.60 7.54
C TYR A 636 -26.00 18.42 8.71
N ALA A 637 -26.06 19.75 8.57
CA ALA A 637 -25.45 20.70 9.50
C ALA A 637 -25.94 20.52 10.94
N GLU A 638 -27.20 20.14 11.12
CA GLU A 638 -27.87 19.98 12.41
C GLU A 638 -27.77 18.54 12.98
N ARG A 639 -27.01 17.63 12.35
CA ARG A 639 -26.96 16.20 12.73
C ARG A 639 -26.61 15.94 14.20
N PHE A 640 -25.77 16.79 14.79
CA PHE A 640 -25.31 16.66 16.17
C PHE A 640 -26.01 17.62 17.12
N LEU A 641 -27.14 18.21 16.71
CA LEU A 641 -27.99 19.02 17.59
C LEU A 641 -29.04 18.14 18.26
N VAL A 642 -29.11 18.22 19.59
CA VAL A 642 -30.11 17.53 20.40
C VAL A 642 -30.93 18.54 21.19
N PRO A 643 -32.25 18.30 21.39
CA PRO A 643 -33.09 19.14 22.23
C PRO A 643 -32.52 19.28 23.65
N ALA A 644 -32.28 20.51 24.08
CA ALA A 644 -31.96 20.84 25.47
C ALA A 644 -33.27 20.84 26.27
N ARG A 645 -33.67 19.68 26.80
CA ARG A 645 -34.85 19.62 27.67
C ARG A 645 -34.61 20.46 28.93
N ARG A 646 -35.39 21.52 29.07
CA ARG A 646 -35.53 22.30 30.31
C ARG A 646 -36.62 21.67 31.17
N GLU A 647 -36.27 21.21 32.38
CA GLU A 647 -37.22 20.57 33.31
C GLU A 647 -38.28 21.55 33.84
N ASP A 648 -38.01 22.86 33.81
CA ASP A 648 -38.83 23.94 34.33
C ASP A 648 -39.81 24.57 33.32
N HIS A 649 -39.68 24.26 32.03
CA HIS A 649 -40.57 24.77 30.96
C HIS A 649 -40.77 23.75 29.81
N PRO A 650 -41.56 22.68 30.02
CA PRO A 650 -41.76 21.64 29.02
C PRO A 650 -42.51 22.09 27.75
N ASP A 651 -43.28 23.18 27.83
CA ASP A 651 -44.08 23.73 26.71
C ASP A 651 -43.46 24.99 26.04
N GLY A 652 -42.22 25.35 26.41
CA GLY A 652 -41.50 26.48 25.82
C GLY A 652 -40.81 26.15 24.48
N PRO A 653 -40.28 27.16 23.76
CA PRO A 653 -39.42 26.91 22.59
C PRO A 653 -38.23 26.01 22.98
N ILE A 654 -37.98 24.99 22.16
CA ILE A 654 -36.91 24.02 22.39
C ILE A 654 -35.57 24.64 21.98
N ASP A 655 -34.70 24.87 22.97
CA ASP A 655 -33.28 25.17 22.73
C ASP A 655 -32.58 23.89 22.25
N TYR A 656 -31.55 24.02 21.42
CA TYR A 656 -30.72 22.90 20.97
C TYR A 656 -29.30 23.04 21.50
N VAL A 657 -28.69 21.92 21.88
CA VAL A 657 -27.29 21.83 22.28
C VAL A 657 -26.57 20.83 21.39
N PHE A 658 -25.26 21.03 21.22
CA PHE A 658 -24.40 20.08 20.53
C PHE A 658 -24.17 18.82 21.38
N SER A 659 -24.25 17.64 20.77
CA SER A 659 -23.87 16.37 21.40
C SER A 659 -23.35 15.35 20.38
N SER A 660 -22.19 14.76 20.67
CA SER A 660 -21.61 13.63 19.92
C SER A 660 -21.53 12.33 20.73
N SER A 661 -22.13 12.29 21.93
CA SER A 661 -21.96 11.20 22.89
C SER A 661 -22.38 9.82 22.38
N GLY A 662 -23.36 9.76 21.46
CA GLY A 662 -23.80 8.52 20.81
C GLY A 662 -22.86 8.01 19.72
N ALA A 663 -21.98 8.85 19.19
CA ALA A 663 -21.17 8.54 18.02
C ALA A 663 -19.73 8.09 18.34
N GLY A 664 -19.31 8.08 19.62
CA GLY A 664 -17.89 7.90 19.99
C GLY A 664 -17.20 6.62 19.49
N SER A 665 -17.93 5.52 19.28
CA SER A 665 -17.39 4.28 18.69
C SER A 665 -17.44 4.24 17.16
N ARG A 666 -18.19 5.17 16.55
CA ARG A 666 -18.46 5.21 15.10
C ARG A 666 -17.82 6.41 14.40
N LEU A 667 -17.51 7.46 15.15
CA LEU A 667 -16.91 8.70 14.67
C LEU A 667 -15.60 8.94 15.43
N TRP A 668 -14.48 8.66 14.78
CA TRP A 668 -13.13 8.77 15.35
C TRP A 668 -12.18 9.52 14.40
N PRO A 669 -12.51 10.76 13.99
CA PRO A 669 -11.74 11.54 13.01
C PRO A 669 -10.33 11.91 13.47
N TRP A 670 -10.04 11.79 14.76
CA TRP A 670 -8.74 12.08 15.34
C TRP A 670 -7.84 10.84 15.46
N GLY A 671 -8.30 9.68 14.95
CA GLY A 671 -7.69 8.37 15.20
C GLY A 671 -8.07 7.81 16.57
N GLY A 672 -7.23 6.93 17.12
CA GLY A 672 -7.50 6.28 18.39
C GLY A 672 -6.27 5.71 19.11
N GLY A 673 -6.43 5.47 20.41
CA GLY A 673 -5.39 4.94 21.29
C GLY A 673 -4.22 5.91 21.51
N ARG A 674 -3.00 5.38 21.64
CA ARG A 674 -1.78 6.18 21.86
C ARG A 674 -1.38 7.09 20.69
N THR A 675 -1.94 6.87 19.50
CA THR A 675 -1.64 7.65 18.29
C THR A 675 -2.78 8.61 17.93
N ILE A 676 -3.65 8.96 18.89
CA ILE A 676 -4.68 9.98 18.70
C ILE A 676 -4.02 11.34 18.46
N CYS A 677 -4.60 12.17 17.58
CA CYS A 677 -4.07 13.49 17.27
C CYS A 677 -3.87 14.34 18.54
N PRO A 678 -2.62 14.73 18.89
CA PRO A 678 -2.36 15.55 20.07
C PRO A 678 -2.82 16.99 19.87
N GLY A 679 -2.80 17.50 18.63
CA GLY A 679 -3.22 18.86 18.28
C GLY A 679 -4.73 19.06 18.17
N ARG A 680 -5.57 18.05 18.43
CA ARG A 680 -7.04 18.11 18.20
C ARG A 680 -7.75 19.26 18.92
N VAL A 681 -7.25 19.67 20.09
CA VAL A 681 -7.84 20.79 20.85
C VAL A 681 -7.56 22.10 20.12
N PHE A 682 -6.30 22.33 19.75
CA PHE A 682 -5.90 23.48 18.95
C PHE A 682 -6.56 23.49 17.57
N ALA A 683 -6.51 22.39 16.82
CA ALA A 683 -7.07 22.30 15.46
C ALA A 683 -8.55 22.66 15.43
N LYS A 684 -9.33 22.21 16.44
CA LYS A 684 -10.73 22.61 16.59
C LYS A 684 -10.86 24.12 16.81
N GLN A 685 -10.07 24.69 17.72
CA GLN A 685 -10.11 26.13 18.00
C GLN A 685 -9.69 26.97 16.78
N GLU A 686 -8.65 26.53 16.07
CA GLU A 686 -8.12 27.14 14.86
C GLU A 686 -9.15 27.16 13.72
N VAL A 687 -9.77 26.01 13.41
CA VAL A 687 -10.81 25.90 12.38
C VAL A 687 -11.99 26.81 12.69
N LEU A 688 -12.51 26.76 13.91
CA LEU A 688 -13.66 27.57 14.30
C LEU A 688 -13.35 29.07 14.30
N ALA A 689 -12.15 29.46 14.76
CA ALA A 689 -11.69 30.84 14.73
C ALA A 689 -11.52 31.34 13.28
N ALA A 690 -10.95 30.53 12.38
CA ALA A 690 -10.79 30.89 10.98
C ALA A 690 -12.15 31.10 10.29
N VAL A 691 -13.11 30.19 10.49
CA VAL A 691 -14.49 30.36 9.99
C VAL A 691 -15.10 31.65 10.53
N ALA A 692 -15.02 31.88 11.84
CA ALA A 692 -15.57 33.09 12.47
C ALA A 692 -14.93 34.36 11.91
N MET A 693 -13.60 34.40 11.75
CA MET A 693 -12.89 35.56 11.20
C MET A 693 -13.31 35.87 9.76
N VAL A 694 -13.40 34.85 8.90
CA VAL A 694 -13.85 35.05 7.52
C VAL A 694 -15.27 35.66 7.49
N LEU A 695 -16.20 35.11 8.26
CA LEU A 695 -17.60 35.57 8.28
C LEU A 695 -17.79 36.94 8.97
N LEU A 696 -16.93 37.28 9.93
CA LEU A 696 -16.99 38.55 10.66
C LEU A 696 -16.27 39.69 9.94
N LEU A 697 -15.24 39.40 9.14
CA LEU A 697 -14.47 40.40 8.40
C LEU A 697 -15.01 40.63 6.98
N PHE A 698 -15.73 39.67 6.41
CA PHE A 698 -16.20 39.72 5.04
C PHE A 698 -17.72 39.49 4.91
N ASP A 699 -18.33 40.18 3.95
CA ASP A 699 -19.54 39.74 3.28
C ASP A 699 -19.12 38.75 2.19
N VAL A 700 -19.53 37.49 2.32
CA VAL A 700 -19.17 36.41 1.40
C VAL A 700 -20.44 35.78 0.84
N GLU A 701 -20.50 35.62 -0.48
CA GLU A 701 -21.62 35.00 -1.19
C GLU A 701 -21.11 34.06 -2.30
N ALA A 702 -21.94 33.10 -2.69
CA ALA A 702 -21.72 32.29 -3.89
C ALA A 702 -21.64 33.19 -5.14
N ALA A 703 -20.63 33.00 -5.99
CA ALA A 703 -20.52 33.78 -7.23
C ALA A 703 -21.65 33.45 -8.23
N GLU A 704 -21.99 32.18 -8.34
CA GLU A 704 -23.04 31.64 -9.21
C GLU A 704 -24.03 30.85 -8.32
N PRO A 705 -24.98 31.50 -7.63
CA PRO A 705 -25.84 30.83 -6.64
C PRO A 705 -26.73 29.73 -7.23
N ASP A 706 -27.19 29.90 -8.47
CA ASP A 706 -28.06 28.93 -9.15
C ASP A 706 -27.29 27.67 -9.59
N ASP A 707 -25.98 27.79 -9.84
CA ASP A 707 -25.08 26.72 -10.24
C ASP A 707 -24.17 26.24 -9.09
N TYR A 708 -24.50 26.62 -7.85
CA TYR A 708 -23.68 26.27 -6.69
C TYR A 708 -23.78 24.78 -6.36
N GLU A 709 -22.68 24.07 -6.55
CA GLU A 709 -22.53 22.69 -6.13
C GLU A 709 -21.34 22.51 -5.19
N ILE A 710 -21.55 21.71 -4.14
CA ILE A 710 -20.47 21.28 -3.27
C ILE A 710 -19.62 20.27 -4.06
N PRO A 711 -18.33 20.54 -4.26
CA PRO A 711 -17.46 19.65 -5.03
C PRO A 711 -17.30 18.29 -4.35
N GLY A 712 -16.95 17.28 -5.14
CA GLY A 712 -16.48 16.01 -4.59
C GLY A 712 -15.14 16.17 -3.87
N PHE A 713 -14.66 15.09 -3.25
CA PHE A 713 -13.35 15.08 -2.61
C PHE A 713 -12.29 14.38 -3.48
N SER A 714 -11.02 14.75 -3.31
CA SER A 714 -9.91 14.20 -4.07
C SER A 714 -9.51 12.80 -3.60
N ARG A 715 -9.56 11.80 -4.49
CA ARG A 715 -9.16 10.41 -4.17
C ARG A 715 -7.67 10.25 -3.84
N ALA A 716 -6.85 11.25 -4.16
CA ALA A 716 -5.41 11.22 -3.88
C ALA A 716 -5.05 11.28 -2.38
N TYR A 717 -6.04 11.55 -1.51
CA TYR A 717 -5.85 11.80 -0.08
C TYR A 717 -6.54 10.74 0.82
N SER A 718 -7.01 9.64 0.25
CA SER A 718 -7.65 8.58 1.05
C SER A 718 -6.69 8.01 2.10
N GLY A 719 -7.13 7.98 3.36
CA GLY A 719 -6.34 7.54 4.50
C GLY A 719 -5.37 8.57 5.10
N SER A 720 -5.20 9.77 4.52
CA SER A 720 -4.24 10.78 4.99
C SER A 720 -4.78 11.77 6.03
N GLY A 721 -6.08 11.76 6.32
CA GLY A 721 -6.74 12.73 7.21
C GLY A 721 -7.94 13.41 6.56
N THR A 722 -8.04 14.74 6.67
CA THR A 722 -9.10 15.51 6.01
C THR A 722 -8.87 15.50 4.49
N ILE A 723 -9.79 14.91 3.74
CA ILE A 723 -9.72 14.84 2.28
C ILE A 723 -10.03 16.23 1.71
N VAL A 724 -9.18 16.72 0.80
CA VAL A 724 -9.37 18.03 0.17
C VAL A 724 -10.48 18.01 -0.90
N PRO A 725 -11.11 19.16 -1.19
CA PRO A 725 -12.01 19.31 -2.35
C PRO A 725 -11.32 18.97 -3.68
N ASN A 726 -12.03 18.33 -4.61
CA ASN A 726 -11.51 18.02 -5.95
C ASN A 726 -11.60 19.20 -6.93
N ALA A 727 -12.42 20.19 -6.60
CA ALA A 727 -12.58 21.46 -7.29
C ALA A 727 -12.79 22.57 -6.25
N ASP A 728 -12.55 23.81 -6.65
CA ASP A 728 -12.80 24.96 -5.79
C ASP A 728 -14.20 25.54 -6.05
N VAL A 729 -14.77 26.19 -5.03
CA VAL A 729 -16.02 26.92 -5.14
C VAL A 729 -15.72 28.39 -5.34
N LYS A 730 -16.34 28.99 -6.35
CA LYS A 730 -16.22 30.43 -6.60
C LYS A 730 -17.13 31.22 -5.67
N ILE A 731 -16.55 32.23 -5.02
CA ILE A 731 -17.25 33.17 -4.16
C ILE A 731 -16.99 34.61 -4.59
N ARG A 732 -17.91 35.51 -4.23
CA ARG A 732 -17.65 36.95 -4.18
C ARG A 732 -17.48 37.35 -2.71
N MET A 733 -16.47 38.17 -2.44
CA MET A 733 -16.21 38.66 -1.09
C MET A 733 -15.98 40.17 -1.09
N ARG A 734 -16.47 40.84 -0.05
CA ARG A 734 -16.23 42.25 0.22
C ARG A 734 -15.92 42.45 1.69
N ARG A 735 -14.93 43.30 1.99
CA ARG A 735 -14.58 43.62 3.38
C ARG A 735 -15.74 44.38 4.05
N ARG A 736 -16.13 43.95 5.24
CA ARG A 736 -17.15 44.65 6.04
C ARG A 736 -16.56 45.98 6.53
N PRO A 737 -17.37 47.06 6.56
CA PRO A 737 -16.94 48.38 7.00
C PRO A 737 -16.69 48.47 8.50
#